data_AF-F7SZ52-F1
#
_entry.id   AF-F7SZ52-F1
#
_cell.length_a   1.000
_cell.length_b   1.000
_cell.length_c   1.000
_cell.angle_alpha   90.00
_cell.angle_beta   90.00
_cell.angle_gamma   90.00
#
_symmetry.space_group_name_H-M   'P 1'
#
loop_
_entity.id
_entity.type
_entity.pdbx_description
1 polymer ?
#
loop_
_entity_poly.entity_id
_entity_poly.type
_entity_poly.pdbx_seq_one_letter_code
_entity_poly.pdbx_strand_id
1 'polypeptide(L)'
;MRFAVSLLMFICVASLVGTVLQQNRSSNNYIDQFGPFWFEVFDKFSIWHVYNSWWFLLIMAFLVISTTVCLIRNAPKMLRDARSFREHVRGGSLRAFPHRVETEAPTDVPQTAAGLTALLKRMGYAVRERQDSTGVLLAAKKGSANRLGYVFAHAAMVIICVGGLLDSELPVRLQVMFGGKKPIVENMLISEVPESGRLSVNNPSFRASVLVPENGQASTAVVMVGDGALVQPMPFTLKLKKFVVDYYSTGMPSRFASEVEVTDPDTGKSFDSTIEVNEPLRFKGMTVYQSSFDDGGSTVVLKGYPLVGADSATFNVDGTVGKTAEVTAHTARGPRSMGVEITALRPINVEDLTRGDPKGGNQSFAEHVASVSGSAAGKKNENLRNVGPSVEYKLIDDAGQAHEFQNYMLPVQLDGASVFLAGVRNNAAEPFRYLRIPADDDSSVAEFMRLRATLADPAARQEAARRFAERNSPSGADRQPLQTAAERALETYASGGLQAVAAFLQANTPAADLERAADVVIRLIGASMNELRAVERERAGLPPVPTEGPEAERAALWSRLAVAALSDLTVYPAPVFFSLADFNHVQASVFQVSRTPGKNTVYLGSLLLVLGVFSMFYIRDRRVWIWIKPQEGGSGILAAMTSQKRTLDFNQEFDRFKQALLRQKGS
;
A
#
# COMPACT_ATOMS: atom_id res chain seq x y z
N MET A 1 -17.53 30.38 18.42
CA MET A 1 -18.33 29.26 17.85
C MET A 1 -18.35 29.28 16.33
N ARG A 2 -18.85 30.32 15.63
CA ARG A 2 -18.87 30.37 14.15
C ARG A 2 -17.50 30.11 13.51
N PHE A 3 -16.44 30.74 14.02
CA PHE A 3 -15.06 30.52 13.56
C PHE A 3 -14.60 29.05 13.66
N ALA A 4 -14.83 28.39 14.81
CA ALA A 4 -14.46 26.98 15.00
C ALA A 4 -15.24 26.03 14.08
N VAL A 5 -16.52 26.32 13.82
CA VAL A 5 -17.35 25.54 12.88
C VAL A 5 -16.81 25.67 11.45
N SER A 6 -16.42 26.88 11.03
CA SER A 6 -15.78 27.09 9.73
C SER A 6 -14.47 26.32 9.60
N LEU A 7 -13.58 26.37 10.61
CA LEU A 7 -12.32 25.60 10.60
C LEU A 7 -12.56 24.10 10.52
N LEU A 8 -13.54 23.58 11.26
CA LEU A 8 -13.91 22.17 11.20
C LEU A 8 -14.37 21.75 9.79
N MET A 9 -15.18 22.60 9.13
CA MET A 9 -15.61 22.34 7.75
C MET A 9 -14.43 22.25 6.78
N PHE A 10 -13.44 23.13 6.90
CA PHE A 10 -12.20 23.06 6.09
C PHE A 10 -11.42 21.77 6.33
N ILE A 11 -11.26 21.35 7.59
CA ILE A 11 -10.58 20.08 7.93
C ILE A 11 -11.33 18.88 7.34
N CYS A 12 -12.67 18.88 7.38
CA CYS A 12 -13.47 17.81 6.80
C CYS A 12 -13.27 17.71 5.28
N VAL A 13 -13.27 18.84 4.56
CA VAL A 13 -13.03 18.86 3.10
C VAL A 13 -11.61 18.39 2.78
N ALA A 14 -10.60 18.89 3.50
CA ALA A 14 -9.21 18.45 3.34
C ALA A 14 -9.05 16.94 3.58
N SER A 15 -9.69 16.41 4.63
CA SER A 15 -9.65 14.98 4.95
C SER A 15 -10.36 14.13 3.90
N LEU A 16 -11.44 14.63 3.29
CA LEU A 16 -12.12 13.95 2.18
C LEU A 16 -11.19 13.81 0.97
N VAL A 17 -10.50 14.89 0.59
CA VAL A 17 -9.52 14.88 -0.50
C VAL A 17 -8.39 13.89 -0.21
N GLY A 18 -7.82 13.92 1.01
CA GLY A 18 -6.76 13.00 1.42
C GLY A 18 -7.18 11.54 1.57
N THR A 19 -8.49 11.26 1.61
CA THR A 19 -9.02 9.88 1.63
C THR A 19 -9.24 9.34 0.22
N VAL A 20 -9.70 10.19 -0.71
CA VAL A 20 -9.93 9.80 -2.11
C VAL A 20 -8.60 9.65 -2.85
N LEU A 21 -7.65 10.53 -2.58
CA LEU A 21 -6.33 10.51 -3.19
C LEU A 21 -5.38 9.65 -2.36
N GLN A 22 -4.86 8.59 -2.97
CA GLN A 22 -3.86 7.73 -2.33
C GLN A 22 -2.60 8.56 -2.01
N GLN A 23 -2.23 8.59 -0.73
CA GLN A 23 -1.17 9.43 -0.19
C GLN A 23 0.19 8.71 -0.27
N ASN A 24 1.29 9.47 -0.35
CA ASN A 24 2.68 8.98 -0.35
C ASN A 24 3.07 8.00 -1.49
N ARG A 25 2.53 8.15 -2.70
CA ARG A 25 3.04 7.42 -3.88
C ARG A 25 4.26 8.12 -4.49
N SER A 26 4.99 7.43 -5.37
CA SER A 26 6.10 8.03 -6.10
C SER A 26 5.61 9.14 -7.04
N SER A 27 6.44 10.16 -7.26
CA SER A 27 6.11 11.32 -8.11
C SER A 27 5.68 10.93 -9.51
N ASN A 28 6.32 9.92 -10.11
CA ASN A 28 5.98 9.44 -11.45
C ASN A 28 4.53 8.94 -11.55
N ASN A 29 4.04 8.21 -10.53
CA ASN A 29 2.64 7.76 -10.52
C ASN A 29 1.65 8.92 -10.56
N TYR A 30 1.96 10.02 -9.86
CA TYR A 30 1.10 11.21 -9.86
C TYR A 30 1.21 12.01 -11.16
N ILE A 31 2.41 12.10 -11.73
CA ILE A 31 2.63 12.73 -13.04
C ILE A 31 1.87 11.97 -14.14
N ASP A 32 1.87 10.64 -14.11
CA ASP A 32 1.15 9.83 -15.09
C ASP A 32 -0.36 9.99 -14.98
N GLN A 33 -0.88 10.12 -13.75
CA GLN A 33 -2.31 10.22 -13.51
C GLN A 33 -2.88 11.63 -13.79
N PHE A 34 -2.12 12.69 -13.47
CA PHE A 34 -2.61 14.06 -13.52
C PHE A 34 -1.87 14.96 -14.53
N GLY A 35 -0.73 14.51 -15.06
CA GLY A 35 0.16 15.27 -15.91
C GLY A 35 1.15 16.15 -15.12
N PRO A 36 2.29 16.56 -15.74
CA PRO A 36 3.34 17.34 -15.07
C PRO A 36 2.85 18.68 -14.50
N PHE A 37 1.96 19.37 -15.21
CA PHE A 37 1.43 20.67 -14.77
C PHE A 37 0.65 20.56 -13.45
N TRP A 38 -0.31 19.63 -13.37
CA TRP A 38 -1.11 19.44 -12.17
C TRP A 38 -0.28 18.86 -11.03
N PHE A 39 0.72 18.04 -11.35
CA PHE A 39 1.68 17.58 -10.36
C PHE A 39 2.37 18.74 -9.65
N GLU A 40 2.96 19.69 -10.40
CA GLU A 40 3.61 20.87 -9.82
C GLU A 40 2.65 21.74 -8.99
N VAL A 41 1.40 21.90 -9.45
CA VAL A 41 0.39 22.66 -8.72
C VAL A 41 0.05 22.01 -7.39
N PHE A 42 -0.24 20.71 -7.38
CA PHE A 42 -0.61 19.98 -6.18
C PHE A 42 0.54 19.76 -5.21
N ASP A 43 1.76 19.64 -5.74
CA ASP A 43 2.99 19.54 -4.94
C ASP A 43 3.26 20.81 -4.13
N LYS A 44 3.05 22.01 -4.71
CA LYS A 44 3.12 23.29 -3.99
C LYS A 44 2.22 23.36 -2.75
N PHE A 45 1.08 22.67 -2.78
CA PHE A 45 0.14 22.59 -1.66
C PHE A 45 0.30 21.33 -0.80
N SER A 46 1.26 20.47 -1.14
CA SER A 46 1.55 19.18 -0.48
C SER A 46 0.30 18.28 -0.36
N ILE A 47 -0.53 18.24 -1.41
CA ILE A 47 -1.79 17.48 -1.42
C ILE A 47 -1.55 15.96 -1.43
N TRP A 48 -0.34 15.52 -1.78
CA TRP A 48 0.10 14.12 -1.70
C TRP A 48 0.27 13.62 -0.26
N HIS A 49 0.36 14.56 0.70
CA HIS A 49 0.59 14.33 2.13
C HIS A 49 -0.25 15.27 3.00
N VAL A 50 -1.56 15.42 2.70
CA VAL A 50 -2.45 16.43 3.31
C VAL A 50 -2.38 16.43 4.83
N TYR A 51 -2.42 15.25 5.47
CA TYR A 51 -2.47 15.12 6.92
C TYR A 51 -1.22 15.64 7.65
N ASN A 52 -0.08 15.66 6.97
CA ASN A 52 1.18 16.18 7.48
C ASN A 52 1.53 17.54 6.86
N SER A 53 0.67 18.14 6.03
CA SER A 53 0.92 19.44 5.44
C SER A 53 0.92 20.56 6.50
N TRP A 54 1.72 21.60 6.30
CA TRP A 54 1.87 22.69 7.26
C TRP A 54 0.55 23.45 7.47
N TRP A 55 -0.24 23.65 6.41
CA TRP A 55 -1.50 24.37 6.46
C TRP A 55 -2.57 23.57 7.21
N PHE A 56 -2.61 22.25 7.05
CA PHE A 56 -3.54 21.38 7.76
C PHE A 56 -3.25 21.38 9.26
N LEU A 57 -1.98 21.25 9.64
CA LEU A 57 -1.54 21.32 11.04
C LEU A 57 -1.82 22.70 11.66
N LEU A 58 -1.67 23.78 10.90
CA LEU A 58 -1.97 25.14 11.35
C LEU A 58 -3.48 25.32 11.61
N ILE A 59 -4.35 24.88 10.69
CA ILE A 59 -5.80 24.92 10.88
C ILE A 59 -6.22 24.08 12.09
N MET A 60 -5.63 22.89 12.24
CA MET A 60 -5.86 22.02 13.40
C MET A 60 -5.44 22.70 14.71
N ALA A 61 -4.27 23.35 14.74
CA ALA A 61 -3.80 24.09 15.91
C ALA A 61 -4.76 25.24 16.27
N PHE A 62 -5.20 26.03 15.30
CA PHE A 62 -6.19 27.09 15.53
C PHE A 62 -7.52 26.56 16.04
N LEU A 63 -7.98 25.42 15.51
CA LEU A 63 -9.20 24.76 16.00
C LEU A 63 -9.06 24.37 17.47
N VAL A 64 -7.94 23.73 17.85
CA VAL A 64 -7.65 23.33 19.24
C VAL A 64 -7.60 24.54 20.16
N ILE A 65 -6.90 25.60 19.79
CA ILE A 65 -6.80 26.83 20.59
C ILE A 65 -8.18 27.47 20.77
N SER A 66 -8.93 27.64 19.68
CA SER A 66 -10.26 28.25 19.70
C SER A 66 -11.26 27.49 20.56
N THR A 67 -11.29 26.15 20.40
CA THR A 67 -12.18 25.28 21.18
C THR A 67 -11.77 25.23 22.66
N THR A 68 -10.47 25.24 22.95
CA THR A 68 -9.93 25.32 24.32
C THR A 68 -10.34 26.62 25.01
N VAL A 69 -10.19 27.78 24.35
CA VAL A 69 -10.62 29.08 24.91
C VAL A 69 -12.13 29.09 25.16
N CYS A 70 -12.92 28.54 24.23
CA CYS A 70 -14.37 28.40 24.41
C CYS A 70 -14.71 27.52 25.62
N LEU A 71 -13.99 26.42 25.82
CA LEU A 71 -14.18 25.51 26.94
C LEU A 71 -13.84 26.19 28.28
N ILE A 72 -12.66 26.80 28.39
CA ILE A 72 -12.19 27.48 29.61
C ILE A 72 -13.16 28.58 30.03
N ARG A 73 -13.68 29.37 29.07
CA ARG A 73 -14.61 30.47 29.36
C ARG A 73 -16.00 30.00 29.76
N ASN A 74 -16.53 28.96 29.12
CA ASN A 74 -17.94 28.56 29.29
C ASN A 74 -18.15 27.45 30.32
N ALA A 75 -17.19 26.53 30.50
CA ALA A 75 -17.32 25.40 31.41
C ALA A 75 -17.62 25.83 32.87
N PRO A 76 -16.96 26.85 33.45
CA PRO A 76 -17.26 27.28 34.82
C PRO A 76 -18.69 27.82 34.97
N LYS A 77 -19.20 28.53 33.96
CA LYS A 77 -20.57 29.05 33.96
C LYS A 77 -21.58 27.91 33.89
N MET A 78 -21.36 26.94 33.02
CA MET A 78 -22.25 25.78 32.87
C MET A 78 -22.25 24.88 34.11
N LEU A 79 -21.10 24.71 34.77
CA LEU A 79 -20.99 23.96 36.02
C LEU A 79 -21.72 24.69 37.17
N ARG A 80 -21.58 26.02 37.26
CA ARG A 80 -22.35 26.84 38.21
C ARG A 80 -23.86 26.76 37.95
N ASP A 81 -24.29 26.87 36.70
CA ASP A 81 -25.71 26.77 36.32
C ASP A 81 -26.30 25.39 36.59
N ALA A 82 -25.53 24.32 36.36
CA ALA A 82 -25.92 22.94 36.68
C ALA A 82 -26.12 22.75 38.20
N ARG A 83 -25.31 23.43 39.02
CA ARG A 83 -25.44 23.40 40.49
C ARG A 83 -26.56 24.32 40.99
N SER A 84 -26.87 25.42 40.32
CA SER A 84 -27.89 26.41 40.73
C SER A 84 -29.35 25.93 40.64
N PHE A 85 -30.10 26.11 41.73
CA PHE A 85 -31.55 25.84 41.81
C PHE A 85 -32.42 27.04 41.36
N ARG A 86 -31.83 28.21 41.10
CA ARG A 86 -32.54 29.47 40.77
C ARG A 86 -33.66 29.77 41.79
N GLU A 87 -33.24 30.03 43.02
CA GLU A 87 -34.10 30.22 44.20
C GLU A 87 -34.78 31.62 44.27
N HIS A 88 -34.53 32.50 43.29
CA HIS A 88 -34.95 33.93 43.31
C HIS A 88 -36.11 34.26 42.36
N VAL A 89 -36.95 33.28 42.01
CA VAL A 89 -38.10 33.49 41.12
C VAL A 89 -39.25 34.09 41.92
N ARG A 90 -39.64 35.33 41.63
CA ARG A 90 -40.77 36.00 42.31
C ARG A 90 -42.11 35.36 41.90
N GLY A 91 -43.03 35.17 42.83
CA GLY A 91 -44.32 34.50 42.58
C GLY A 91 -45.12 35.08 41.38
N GLY A 92 -45.11 36.39 41.16
CA GLY A 92 -45.77 37.01 39.99
C GLY A 92 -45.17 36.60 38.63
N SER A 93 -43.88 36.23 38.59
CA SER A 93 -43.22 35.79 37.36
C SER A 93 -43.58 34.35 36.96
N LEU A 94 -44.11 33.53 37.87
CA LEU A 94 -44.55 32.17 37.58
C LEU A 94 -45.79 32.16 36.66
N ARG A 95 -46.63 33.19 36.73
CA ARG A 95 -47.81 33.35 35.87
C ARG A 95 -47.46 33.61 34.40
N ALA A 96 -46.25 34.10 34.13
CA ALA A 96 -45.76 34.32 32.76
C ALA A 96 -45.27 33.02 32.08
N PHE A 97 -45.14 31.91 32.81
CA PHE A 97 -44.74 30.65 32.20
C PHE A 97 -45.90 30.01 31.43
N PRO A 98 -45.64 29.42 30.24
CA PRO A 98 -46.66 28.71 29.47
C PRO A 98 -47.17 27.44 30.16
N HIS A 99 -46.26 26.68 30.79
CA HIS A 99 -46.55 25.45 31.52
C HIS A 99 -46.70 25.75 33.00
N ARG A 100 -47.89 26.22 33.38
CA ARG A 100 -48.26 26.59 34.75
C ARG A 100 -49.54 25.90 35.21
N VAL A 101 -49.66 25.72 36.52
CA VAL A 101 -50.86 25.23 37.19
C VAL A 101 -51.07 26.03 38.47
N GLU A 102 -52.30 26.49 38.66
CA GLU A 102 -52.76 27.11 39.90
C GLU A 102 -53.79 26.17 40.54
N THR A 103 -53.64 25.91 41.84
CA THR A 103 -54.54 25.06 42.62
C THR A 103 -54.49 25.45 44.09
N GLU A 104 -55.35 24.86 44.91
CA GLU A 104 -55.49 25.17 46.34
C GLU A 104 -55.49 23.85 47.12
N ALA A 105 -54.95 23.88 48.33
CA ALA A 105 -54.93 22.76 49.26
C ALA A 105 -55.60 23.15 50.59
N PRO A 106 -56.35 22.24 51.24
CA PRO A 106 -57.05 22.51 52.50
C PRO A 106 -56.12 22.55 53.73
N THR A 107 -54.84 22.22 53.54
CA THR A 107 -53.82 22.20 54.60
C THR A 107 -53.02 23.50 54.66
N ASP A 108 -52.40 23.75 55.81
CA ASP A 108 -51.56 24.92 56.02
C ASP A 108 -50.30 24.92 55.11
N VAL A 109 -49.65 26.08 55.01
CA VAL A 109 -48.47 26.27 54.15
C VAL A 109 -47.34 25.28 54.48
N PRO A 110 -46.97 25.03 55.76
CA PRO A 110 -45.92 24.06 56.10
C PRO A 110 -46.25 22.61 55.71
N GLN A 111 -47.46 22.12 55.99
CA GLN A 111 -47.86 20.75 55.63
C GLN A 111 -47.93 20.57 54.12
N THR A 112 -48.45 21.57 53.41
CA THR A 112 -48.49 21.59 51.95
C THR A 112 -47.08 21.56 51.35
N ALA A 113 -46.16 22.36 51.89
CA ALA A 113 -44.76 22.38 51.45
C ALA A 113 -44.05 21.02 51.67
N ALA A 114 -44.30 20.37 52.81
CA ALA A 114 -43.75 19.05 53.11
C ALA A 114 -44.31 17.97 52.16
N GLY A 115 -45.63 17.97 51.91
CA GLY A 115 -46.29 17.04 51.01
C GLY A 115 -45.81 17.18 49.56
N LEU A 116 -45.66 18.42 49.08
CA LEU A 116 -45.16 18.70 47.73
C LEU A 116 -43.67 18.40 47.57
N THR A 117 -42.87 18.60 48.62
CA THR A 117 -41.47 18.17 48.65
C THR A 117 -41.35 16.65 48.52
N ALA A 118 -42.17 15.89 49.25
CA ALA A 118 -42.20 14.43 49.15
C ALA A 118 -42.63 13.96 47.75
N LEU A 119 -43.64 14.60 47.15
CA LEU A 119 -44.09 14.32 45.79
C LEU A 119 -42.97 14.55 44.76
N LEU A 120 -42.31 15.70 44.82
CA LEU A 120 -41.20 16.04 43.92
C LEU A 120 -40.03 15.07 44.07
N LYS A 121 -39.69 14.65 45.30
CA LYS A 121 -38.67 13.62 45.54
C LYS A 121 -39.05 12.27 44.95
N ARG A 122 -40.31 11.83 45.09
CA ARG A 122 -40.82 10.59 44.44
C ARG A 122 -40.76 10.64 42.92
N MET A 123 -40.93 11.82 42.32
CA MET A 123 -40.78 12.04 40.88
C MET A 123 -39.30 12.16 40.43
N GLY A 124 -38.35 12.05 41.37
CA GLY A 124 -36.91 12.07 41.11
C GLY A 124 -36.31 13.48 40.98
N TYR A 125 -36.96 14.51 41.53
CA TYR A 125 -36.39 15.85 41.59
C TYR A 125 -35.57 16.05 42.86
N ALA A 126 -34.44 16.75 42.73
CA ALA A 126 -33.77 17.38 43.86
C ALA A 126 -34.53 18.68 44.20
N VAL A 127 -34.86 18.90 45.47
CA VAL A 127 -35.70 20.01 45.94
C VAL A 127 -34.94 20.86 46.95
N ARG A 128 -35.11 22.18 46.87
CA ARG A 128 -34.72 23.14 47.91
C ARG A 128 -35.90 24.02 48.27
N GLU A 129 -36.07 24.25 49.56
CA GLU A 129 -37.10 25.13 50.12
C GLU A 129 -36.50 26.49 50.47
N ARG A 130 -37.23 27.55 50.17
CA ARG A 130 -36.93 28.92 50.61
C ARG A 130 -38.19 29.53 51.21
N GLN A 131 -38.08 29.98 52.45
CA GLN A 131 -39.14 30.73 53.11
C GLN A 131 -39.01 32.21 52.75
N ASP A 132 -40.12 32.85 52.41
CA ASP A 132 -40.22 34.28 52.12
C ASP A 132 -41.32 34.90 53.00
N SER A 133 -41.33 36.22 53.16
CA SER A 133 -42.28 36.90 54.07
C SER A 133 -43.76 36.77 53.66
N THR A 134 -44.03 36.25 52.45
CA THR A 134 -45.36 36.12 51.85
C THR A 134 -45.72 34.69 51.46
N GLY A 135 -44.90 33.69 51.80
CA GLY A 135 -45.12 32.28 51.47
C GLY A 135 -43.84 31.44 51.35
N VAL A 136 -43.98 30.19 50.91
CA VAL A 136 -42.86 29.23 50.73
C VAL A 136 -42.64 28.93 49.24
N LEU A 137 -41.38 28.96 48.79
CA LEU A 137 -40.98 28.56 47.45
C LEU A 137 -40.23 27.22 47.48
N LEU A 138 -40.75 26.23 46.77
CA LEU A 138 -40.04 25.00 46.45
C LEU A 138 -39.40 25.13 45.07
N ALA A 139 -38.07 25.16 45.02
CA ALA A 139 -37.29 25.12 43.79
C ALA A 139 -36.75 23.70 43.58
N ALA A 140 -37.17 23.05 42.50
CA ALA A 140 -36.83 21.67 42.20
C ALA A 140 -36.20 21.51 40.82
N LYS A 141 -35.25 20.57 40.69
CA LYS A 141 -34.55 20.29 39.43
C LYS A 141 -34.29 18.80 39.23
N LYS A 142 -34.24 18.37 37.97
CA LYS A 142 -33.90 17.00 37.54
C LYS A 142 -33.07 17.07 36.26
N GLY A 143 -32.11 16.15 36.11
CA GLY A 143 -31.31 16.04 34.88
C GLY A 143 -30.25 17.14 34.67
N SER A 144 -29.72 17.75 35.74
CA SER A 144 -28.69 18.80 35.63
C SER A 144 -27.39 18.34 34.95
N ALA A 145 -27.14 17.03 34.90
CA ALA A 145 -25.99 16.43 34.21
C ALA A 145 -26.00 16.70 32.69
N ASN A 146 -27.15 17.01 32.07
CA ASN A 146 -27.24 17.40 30.66
C ASN A 146 -26.27 18.54 30.29
N ARG A 147 -26.04 19.48 31.22
CA ARG A 147 -25.11 20.61 31.06
C ARG A 147 -23.64 20.15 30.99
N LEU A 148 -23.29 19.06 31.67
CA LEU A 148 -21.94 18.46 31.59
C LEU A 148 -21.68 17.84 30.22
N GLY A 149 -22.74 17.45 29.49
CA GLY A 149 -22.62 16.93 28.14
C GLY A 149 -21.89 17.88 27.18
N TYR A 150 -22.13 19.18 27.30
CA TYR A 150 -21.40 20.22 26.56
C TYR A 150 -19.92 20.25 26.88
N VAL A 151 -19.58 20.20 28.17
CA VAL A 151 -18.20 20.24 28.64
C VAL A 151 -17.46 19.00 28.14
N PHE A 152 -18.06 17.82 28.28
CA PHE A 152 -17.47 16.56 27.82
C PHE A 152 -17.29 16.52 26.31
N ALA A 153 -18.29 16.92 25.50
CA ALA A 153 -18.18 16.90 24.05
C ALA A 153 -17.09 17.86 23.53
N HIS A 154 -16.97 19.06 24.10
CA HIS A 154 -15.94 20.02 23.68
C HIS A 154 -14.56 19.64 24.19
N ALA A 155 -14.45 19.15 25.44
CA ALA A 155 -13.20 18.63 25.98
C ALA A 155 -12.71 17.41 25.18
N ALA A 156 -13.62 16.50 24.80
CA ALA A 156 -13.32 15.36 23.96
C ALA A 156 -12.68 15.76 22.63
N MET A 157 -13.25 16.73 21.93
CA MET A 157 -12.67 17.24 20.67
C MET A 157 -11.25 17.76 20.87
N VAL A 158 -11.02 18.57 21.91
CA VAL A 158 -9.67 19.09 22.23
C VAL A 158 -8.71 17.94 22.52
N ILE A 159 -9.11 17.00 23.37
CA ILE A 159 -8.28 15.85 23.78
C ILE A 159 -7.93 14.97 22.57
N ILE A 160 -8.90 14.65 21.70
CA ILE A 160 -8.66 13.86 20.48
C ILE A 160 -7.69 14.59 19.55
N CYS A 161 -7.90 15.88 19.29
CA CYS A 161 -7.01 16.66 18.43
C CYS A 161 -5.60 16.76 19.00
N VAL A 162 -5.45 16.95 20.32
CA VAL A 162 -4.13 16.95 20.99
C VAL A 162 -3.46 15.58 20.87
N GLY A 163 -4.21 14.49 21.09
CA GLY A 163 -3.71 13.13 20.89
C GLY A 163 -3.23 12.89 19.46
N GLY A 164 -4.00 13.31 18.46
CA GLY A 164 -3.62 13.23 17.05
C GLY A 164 -2.39 14.07 16.70
N LEU A 165 -2.25 15.27 17.27
CA LEU A 165 -1.05 16.10 17.09
C LEU A 165 0.20 15.45 17.72
N LEU A 166 0.06 14.80 18.88
CA LEU A 166 1.16 14.06 19.52
C LEU A 166 1.60 12.86 18.68
N ASP A 167 0.70 12.18 17.99
CA ASP A 167 1.01 11.02 17.12
C ASP A 167 1.41 11.41 15.69
N SER A 168 1.39 12.70 15.35
CA SER A 168 1.77 13.23 14.03
C SER A 168 3.29 13.40 13.86
N GLU A 169 3.73 13.76 12.65
CA GLU A 169 5.13 14.15 12.38
C GLU A 169 5.55 15.48 13.02
N LEU A 170 4.61 16.23 13.61
CA LEU A 170 4.87 17.57 14.15
C LEU A 170 6.06 17.61 15.13
N PRO A 171 6.23 16.68 16.10
CA PRO A 171 7.38 16.72 17.00
C PRO A 171 8.72 16.55 16.30
N VAL A 172 8.79 15.75 15.24
CA VAL A 172 10.01 15.59 14.41
C VAL A 172 10.25 16.87 13.60
N ARG A 173 9.21 17.44 12.99
CA ARG A 173 9.33 18.68 12.21
C ARG A 173 9.74 19.88 13.06
N LEU A 174 9.24 19.99 14.28
CA LEU A 174 9.67 21.03 15.23
C LEU A 174 11.16 20.90 15.58
N GLN A 175 11.69 19.67 15.68
CA GLN A 175 13.12 19.44 15.88
C GLN A 175 13.95 19.83 14.65
N VAL A 176 13.41 19.67 13.43
CA VAL A 176 14.07 20.16 12.21
C VAL A 176 14.03 21.69 12.14
N MET A 177 12.87 22.31 12.40
CA MET A 177 12.70 23.77 12.32
C MET A 177 13.44 24.54 13.41
N PHE A 178 13.42 24.05 14.65
CA PHE A 178 13.90 24.78 15.83
C PHE A 178 14.96 24.03 16.63
N GLY A 179 15.10 22.71 16.45
CA GLY A 179 15.99 21.85 17.21
C GLY A 179 17.33 21.54 16.52
N GLY A 180 17.66 22.21 15.43
CA GLY A 180 18.93 22.06 14.71
C GLY A 180 19.12 20.72 14.00
N LYS A 181 18.07 19.92 13.84
CA LYS A 181 18.13 18.64 13.11
C LYS A 181 18.06 18.88 11.60
N LYS A 182 18.89 18.15 10.85
CA LYS A 182 19.02 18.28 9.39
C LYS A 182 18.77 16.93 8.74
N PRO A 183 17.67 16.75 7.99
CA PRO A 183 17.47 15.56 7.17
C PRO A 183 18.63 15.36 6.20
N ILE A 184 19.09 14.12 6.09
CA ILE A 184 20.15 13.71 5.19
C ILE A 184 19.52 13.38 3.83
N VAL A 185 20.09 13.93 2.76
CA VAL A 185 19.65 13.70 1.37
C VAL A 185 20.68 12.91 0.55
N GLU A 186 21.89 12.77 1.08
CA GLU A 186 22.99 12.04 0.42
C GLU A 186 22.98 10.57 0.82
N ASN A 187 23.39 9.70 -0.11
CA ASN A 187 23.61 8.29 0.17
C ASN A 187 24.87 8.13 1.04
N MET A 188 24.69 7.87 2.34
CA MET A 188 25.77 7.63 3.29
C MET A 188 25.43 6.46 4.22
N LEU A 189 26.46 5.85 4.82
CA LEU A 189 26.25 4.78 5.79
C LEU A 189 25.63 5.33 7.08
N ILE A 190 24.75 4.56 7.72
CA ILE A 190 24.10 4.95 8.99
C ILE A 190 25.14 5.24 10.09
N SER A 191 26.31 4.59 10.05
CA SER A 191 27.44 4.84 10.94
C SER A 191 28.09 6.21 10.74
N GLU A 192 28.01 6.78 9.55
CA GLU A 192 28.63 8.05 9.16
C GLU A 192 27.70 9.25 9.34
N VAL A 193 26.40 9.01 9.61
CA VAL A 193 25.42 10.08 9.79
C VAL A 193 25.79 10.96 11.00
N PRO A 194 25.95 12.29 10.80
CA PRO A 194 26.31 13.22 11.87
C PRO A 194 25.18 13.36 12.90
N GLU A 195 25.50 13.86 14.09
CA GLU A 195 24.53 14.08 15.19
C GLU A 195 23.35 14.99 14.80
N SER A 196 23.53 15.90 13.83
CA SER A 196 22.43 16.70 13.29
C SER A 196 21.40 15.86 12.53
N GLY A 197 21.80 14.73 11.95
CA GLY A 197 20.93 13.77 11.25
C GLY A 197 20.36 12.67 12.16
N ARG A 198 20.75 12.61 13.44
CA ARG A 198 20.28 11.61 14.41
C ARG A 198 19.24 12.19 15.36
N LEU A 199 18.14 11.49 15.57
CA LEU A 199 17.14 11.81 16.59
C LEU A 199 17.54 11.19 17.94
N SER A 200 16.96 11.70 19.03
CA SER A 200 17.15 11.10 20.35
C SER A 200 16.40 9.76 20.45
N VAL A 201 16.95 8.79 21.19
CA VAL A 201 16.22 7.56 21.58
C VAL A 201 14.89 7.90 22.27
N ASN A 202 14.86 9.01 23.02
CA ASN A 202 13.68 9.49 23.75
C ASN A 202 12.76 10.41 22.93
N ASN A 203 12.92 10.43 21.61
CA ASN A 203 12.05 11.19 20.72
C ASN A 203 10.56 10.87 21.02
N PRO A 204 9.72 11.86 21.33
CA PRO A 204 8.37 11.62 21.88
C PRO A 204 7.45 10.86 20.92
N SER A 205 7.58 11.12 19.62
CA SER A 205 6.74 10.52 18.59
C SER A 205 7.46 10.48 17.26
N PHE A 206 7.31 9.37 16.54
CA PHE A 206 7.82 9.19 15.18
C PHE A 206 7.17 7.97 14.51
N ARG A 207 7.30 7.93 13.19
CA ARG A 207 7.16 6.72 12.38
C ARG A 207 8.42 6.58 11.55
N ALA A 208 9.02 5.39 11.61
CA ALA A 208 10.26 5.07 10.95
C ALA A 208 10.12 3.71 10.26
N SER A 209 10.93 3.49 9.23
CA SER A 209 11.06 2.21 8.56
C SER A 209 12.41 1.60 8.88
N VAL A 210 12.47 0.29 9.01
CA VAL A 210 13.72 -0.47 9.18
C VAL A 210 13.66 -1.71 8.31
N LEU A 211 14.69 -1.92 7.51
CA LEU A 211 14.88 -3.14 6.71
C LEU A 211 15.90 -4.00 7.45
N VAL A 212 15.54 -5.25 7.74
CA VAL A 212 16.41 -6.21 8.42
C VAL A 212 16.48 -7.47 7.58
N PRO A 213 17.64 -7.79 6.97
CA PRO A 213 17.87 -9.07 6.30
C PRO A 213 17.84 -10.24 7.29
N GLU A 214 17.54 -11.44 6.81
CA GLU A 214 17.60 -12.66 7.62
C GLU A 214 19.00 -12.86 8.20
N ASN A 215 19.05 -13.24 9.47
CA ASN A 215 20.24 -13.27 10.33
C ASN A 215 20.89 -11.90 10.60
N GLY A 216 20.43 -10.84 9.94
CA GLY A 216 20.82 -9.47 10.19
C GLY A 216 20.16 -8.88 11.44
N GLN A 217 20.72 -7.77 11.91
CA GLN A 217 20.23 -7.05 13.08
C GLN A 217 20.21 -5.54 12.84
N ALA A 218 19.26 -4.85 13.44
CA ALA A 218 19.15 -3.40 13.41
C ALA A 218 18.87 -2.83 14.79
N SER A 219 19.53 -1.73 15.12
CA SER A 219 19.31 -0.93 16.33
C SER A 219 18.91 0.52 16.00
N THR A 220 18.72 0.83 14.73
CA THR A 220 18.33 2.14 14.22
C THR A 220 17.27 1.97 13.13
N ALA A 221 16.32 2.90 13.07
CA ALA A 221 15.32 3.01 12.03
C ALA A 221 15.44 4.37 11.30
N VAL A 222 14.82 4.49 10.14
CA VAL A 222 14.89 5.68 9.29
C VAL A 222 13.54 6.41 9.26
N VAL A 223 13.54 7.68 9.64
CA VAL A 223 12.36 8.57 9.58
C VAL A 223 12.47 9.43 8.32
N MET A 224 11.53 9.26 7.39
CA MET A 224 11.46 10.10 6.19
C MET A 224 10.86 11.46 6.53
N VAL A 225 11.50 12.55 6.10
CA VAL A 225 11.06 13.93 6.31
C VAL A 225 11.27 14.73 5.02
N GLY A 226 10.20 14.94 4.25
CA GLY A 226 10.30 15.50 2.90
C GLY A 226 11.14 14.56 2.02
N ASP A 227 12.10 15.13 1.28
CA ASP A 227 13.02 14.37 0.42
C ASP A 227 14.24 13.81 1.17
N GLY A 228 14.36 14.07 2.47
CA GLY A 228 15.48 13.62 3.30
C GLY A 228 15.08 12.59 4.36
N ALA A 229 16.09 12.10 5.07
CA ALA A 229 15.94 11.08 6.11
C ALA A 229 16.65 11.47 7.42
N LEU A 230 16.06 11.10 8.55
CA LEU A 230 16.68 11.19 9.87
C LEU A 230 16.84 9.79 10.46
N VAL A 231 17.95 9.55 11.15
CA VAL A 231 18.20 8.28 11.84
C VAL A 231 17.57 8.32 13.23
N GLN A 232 16.71 7.36 13.53
CA GLN A 232 16.08 7.17 14.83
C GLN A 232 16.69 5.94 15.52
N PRO A 233 17.53 6.12 16.55
CA PRO A 233 18.00 5.01 17.37
C PRO A 233 16.85 4.33 18.12
N MET A 234 16.92 3.00 18.23
CA MET A 234 15.98 2.16 18.98
C MET A 234 16.60 1.77 20.33
N PRO A 235 15.81 1.63 21.41
CA PRO A 235 16.27 1.25 22.74
C PRO A 235 16.45 -0.28 22.90
N PHE A 236 16.49 -1.00 21.78
CA PHE A 236 16.69 -2.44 21.67
C PHE A 236 17.29 -2.76 20.30
N THR A 237 17.93 -3.92 20.19
CA THR A 237 18.36 -4.49 18.92
C THR A 237 17.33 -5.50 18.44
N LEU A 238 16.92 -5.39 17.18
CA LEU A 238 16.00 -6.31 16.53
C LEU A 238 16.79 -7.16 15.53
N LYS A 239 16.90 -8.46 15.79
CA LYS A 239 17.50 -9.42 14.87
C LYS A 239 16.40 -10.21 14.17
N LEU A 240 16.44 -10.30 12.84
CA LEU A 240 15.54 -11.17 12.09
C LEU A 240 16.14 -12.57 12.05
N LYS A 241 15.46 -13.56 12.63
CA LYS A 241 15.86 -14.96 12.51
C LYS A 241 15.41 -15.53 11.17
N LYS A 242 14.14 -15.31 10.83
CA LYS A 242 13.53 -15.84 9.61
C LYS A 242 12.29 -15.03 9.22
N PHE A 243 12.09 -14.83 7.93
CA PHE A 243 10.81 -14.42 7.38
C PHE A 243 10.05 -15.65 6.88
N VAL A 244 8.77 -15.74 7.24
CA VAL A 244 7.91 -16.90 6.95
C VAL A 244 6.72 -16.43 6.15
N VAL A 245 6.54 -17.07 4.99
CA VAL A 245 5.34 -16.96 4.16
C VAL A 245 4.67 -18.31 4.10
N ASP A 246 3.50 -18.44 4.72
CA ASP A 246 2.68 -19.64 4.57
C ASP A 246 1.78 -19.47 3.34
N TYR A 247 1.49 -20.56 2.62
CA TYR A 247 0.65 -20.56 1.43
C TYR A 247 -0.55 -21.50 1.62
N TYR A 248 -1.70 -21.13 1.08
CA TYR A 248 -2.82 -22.05 0.89
C TYR A 248 -2.48 -23.10 -0.18
N SER A 249 -3.26 -24.19 -0.23
CA SER A 249 -3.12 -25.23 -1.27
C SER A 249 -3.32 -24.72 -2.70
N THR A 250 -3.89 -23.53 -2.86
CA THR A 250 -4.05 -22.83 -4.14
C THR A 250 -2.77 -22.12 -4.61
N GLY A 251 -1.71 -22.07 -3.80
CA GLY A 251 -0.48 -21.32 -4.07
C GLY A 251 -0.55 -19.84 -3.67
N MET A 252 -1.66 -19.39 -3.08
CA MET A 252 -1.85 -18.02 -2.59
C MET A 252 -1.30 -17.87 -1.16
N PRO A 253 -0.55 -16.81 -0.82
CA PRO A 253 -0.07 -16.58 0.55
C PRO A 253 -1.21 -16.49 1.57
N SER A 254 -1.03 -17.02 2.77
CA SER A 254 -2.01 -16.99 3.87
C SER A 254 -1.51 -16.21 5.08
N ARG A 255 -0.20 -16.23 5.34
CA ARG A 255 0.42 -15.58 6.51
C ARG A 255 1.77 -15.02 6.15
N PHE A 256 2.05 -13.82 6.66
CA PHE A 256 3.36 -13.17 6.60
C PHE A 256 3.81 -12.91 8.04
N ALA A 257 4.86 -13.61 8.45
CA ALA A 257 5.35 -13.58 9.82
C ALA A 257 6.88 -13.42 9.84
N SER A 258 7.37 -12.65 10.81
CA SER A 258 8.80 -12.48 11.06
C SER A 258 9.15 -13.00 12.43
N GLU A 259 10.00 -14.02 12.48
CA GLU A 259 10.59 -14.51 13.73
C GLU A 259 11.76 -13.62 14.08
N VAL A 260 11.66 -12.93 15.22
CA VAL A 260 12.66 -11.95 15.65
C VAL A 260 13.18 -12.26 17.04
N GLU A 261 14.44 -11.93 17.26
CA GLU A 261 15.07 -11.90 18.57
C GLU A 261 15.30 -10.44 18.97
N VAL A 262 14.74 -10.06 20.11
CA VAL A 262 14.81 -8.70 20.64
C VAL A 262 15.82 -8.72 21.79
N THR A 263 16.88 -7.92 21.67
CA THR A 263 17.91 -7.80 22.70
C THR A 263 17.85 -6.43 23.35
N ASP A 264 17.71 -6.41 24.67
CA ASP A 264 17.76 -5.20 25.48
C ASP A 264 19.22 -4.87 25.84
N PRO A 265 19.81 -3.78 25.30
CA PRO A 265 21.19 -3.41 25.59
C PRO A 265 21.41 -2.99 27.06
N ASP A 266 20.38 -2.53 27.77
CA ASP A 266 20.51 -2.08 29.16
C ASP A 266 20.62 -3.26 30.14
N THR A 267 19.98 -4.39 29.81
CA THR A 267 19.93 -5.58 30.69
C THR A 267 20.71 -6.77 30.15
N GLY A 268 21.09 -6.75 28.87
CA GLY A 268 21.71 -7.87 28.16
C GLY A 268 20.78 -9.07 27.92
N LYS A 269 19.49 -8.96 28.28
CA LYS A 269 18.51 -10.05 28.08
C LYS A 269 17.95 -10.02 26.66
N SER A 270 17.79 -11.21 26.09
CA SER A 270 17.16 -11.41 24.78
C SER A 270 15.92 -12.29 24.93
N PHE A 271 14.92 -12.06 24.08
CA PHE A 271 13.73 -12.90 23.99
C PHE A 271 13.25 -13.00 22.54
N ASP A 272 12.57 -14.10 22.24
CA ASP A 272 12.01 -14.35 20.92
C ASP A 272 10.56 -13.84 20.84
N SER A 273 10.20 -13.31 19.68
CA SER A 273 8.85 -12.86 19.37
C SER A 273 8.58 -13.08 17.89
N THR A 274 7.30 -13.25 17.57
CA THR A 274 6.83 -13.24 16.18
C THR A 274 6.10 -11.94 15.91
N ILE A 275 6.37 -11.31 14.76
CA ILE A 275 5.67 -10.11 14.29
C ILE A 275 4.86 -10.50 13.06
N GLU A 276 3.55 -10.27 13.09
CA GLU A 276 2.64 -10.62 11.99
C GLU A 276 1.74 -9.46 11.61
N VAL A 277 1.05 -9.59 10.47
CA VAL A 277 0.03 -8.62 10.06
C VAL A 277 -1.06 -8.56 11.15
N ASN A 278 -1.26 -7.37 11.73
CA ASN A 278 -2.15 -7.08 12.88
C ASN A 278 -1.66 -7.54 14.27
N GLU A 279 -0.55 -8.27 14.36
CA GLU A 279 0.07 -8.68 15.63
C GLU A 279 1.47 -8.07 15.77
N PRO A 280 1.56 -6.77 16.16
CA PRO A 280 2.84 -6.09 16.26
C PRO A 280 3.55 -6.36 17.59
N LEU A 281 4.89 -6.36 17.54
CA LEU A 281 5.73 -6.35 18.75
C LEU A 281 5.63 -4.99 19.45
N ARG A 282 5.41 -5.00 20.77
CA ARG A 282 5.40 -3.80 21.62
C ARG A 282 6.48 -3.92 22.69
N PHE A 283 7.51 -3.08 22.63
CA PHE A 283 8.61 -3.10 23.60
C PHE A 283 9.17 -1.70 23.85
N LYS A 284 9.47 -1.37 25.12
CA LYS A 284 9.98 -0.05 25.58
C LYS A 284 9.26 1.18 24.98
N GLY A 285 7.93 1.11 24.85
CA GLY A 285 7.11 2.19 24.32
C GLY A 285 7.12 2.35 22.79
N MET A 286 7.82 1.47 22.07
CA MET A 286 7.77 1.37 20.61
C MET A 286 6.88 0.22 20.17
N THR A 287 6.25 0.37 19.01
CA THR A 287 5.50 -0.68 18.33
C THR A 287 6.11 -0.95 16.96
N VAL A 288 6.45 -2.20 16.69
CA VAL A 288 7.07 -2.69 15.44
C VAL A 288 6.02 -3.49 14.68
N TYR A 289 5.67 -3.02 13.49
CA TYR A 289 4.68 -3.64 12.61
C TYR A 289 5.37 -4.30 11.42
N GLN A 290 4.90 -5.47 11.00
CA GLN A 290 5.24 -6.02 9.68
C GLN A 290 4.65 -5.09 8.61
N SER A 291 5.51 -4.43 7.82
CA SER A 291 5.06 -3.46 6.81
C SER A 291 5.22 -3.98 5.38
N SER A 292 6.31 -4.70 5.10
CA SER A 292 6.59 -5.33 3.81
C SER A 292 7.69 -6.38 4.00
N PHE A 293 8.09 -7.04 2.92
CA PHE A 293 9.33 -7.80 2.82
C PHE A 293 10.08 -7.33 1.57
N ASP A 294 11.36 -7.68 1.48
CA ASP A 294 12.24 -7.38 0.36
C ASP A 294 13.29 -8.49 0.20
N ASP A 295 14.10 -8.40 -0.85
CA ASP A 295 15.30 -9.22 -0.98
C ASP A 295 16.39 -8.70 -0.01
N GLY A 296 16.97 -9.59 0.79
CA GLY A 296 17.97 -9.29 1.81
C GLY A 296 19.41 -9.27 1.31
N GLY A 297 19.62 -9.23 -0.01
CA GLY A 297 20.93 -9.35 -0.64
C GLY A 297 21.23 -10.78 -1.07
N SER A 298 20.26 -11.47 -1.66
CA SER A 298 20.43 -12.78 -2.28
C SER A 298 21.60 -12.74 -3.27
N THR A 299 22.41 -13.80 -3.26
CA THR A 299 23.48 -13.98 -4.25
C THR A 299 23.00 -14.86 -5.37
N VAL A 300 23.35 -14.54 -6.60
CA VAL A 300 22.98 -15.30 -7.80
C VAL A 300 24.22 -15.56 -8.65
N VAL A 301 24.21 -16.69 -9.35
CA VAL A 301 25.15 -17.00 -10.42
C VAL A 301 24.36 -16.99 -11.72
N LEU A 302 24.60 -16.01 -12.58
CA LEU A 302 23.97 -15.93 -13.88
C LEU A 302 24.86 -16.60 -14.93
N LYS A 303 24.28 -17.48 -15.74
CA LYS A 303 24.91 -18.01 -16.94
C LYS A 303 24.53 -17.12 -18.12
N GLY A 304 25.51 -16.42 -18.66
CA GLY A 304 25.41 -15.58 -19.85
C GLY A 304 25.60 -16.37 -21.13
N TYR A 305 24.71 -16.13 -22.09
CA TYR A 305 24.79 -16.61 -23.47
C TYR A 305 24.99 -15.40 -24.38
N PRO A 306 26.08 -15.32 -25.16
CA PRO A 306 26.21 -14.29 -26.17
C PRO A 306 24.99 -14.29 -27.10
N LEU A 307 24.54 -13.14 -27.57
CA LEU A 307 23.49 -13.01 -28.59
C LEU A 307 24.01 -12.40 -29.90
N VAL A 308 25.29 -12.00 -29.93
CA VAL A 308 25.94 -11.37 -31.07
C VAL A 308 27.15 -12.19 -31.51
N GLY A 309 27.34 -12.32 -32.82
CA GLY A 309 28.45 -13.05 -33.42
C GLY A 309 28.25 -14.56 -33.46
N ALA A 310 29.28 -15.27 -33.91
CA ALA A 310 29.27 -16.72 -34.11
C ALA A 310 29.66 -17.53 -32.84
N ASP A 311 29.93 -16.85 -31.72
CA ASP A 311 30.27 -17.52 -30.47
C ASP A 311 29.01 -17.98 -29.71
N SER A 312 29.12 -19.14 -29.08
CA SER A 312 28.11 -19.76 -28.23
C SER A 312 28.66 -20.17 -26.85
N ALA A 313 29.94 -19.90 -26.57
CA ALA A 313 30.52 -20.17 -25.28
C ALA A 313 29.80 -19.37 -24.17
N THR A 314 29.39 -20.08 -23.13
CA THR A 314 28.74 -19.47 -21.97
C THR A 314 29.78 -19.00 -20.96
N PHE A 315 29.42 -18.00 -20.17
CA PHE A 315 30.22 -17.53 -19.04
C PHE A 315 29.33 -17.30 -17.82
N ASN A 316 29.93 -17.29 -16.63
CA ASN A 316 29.21 -17.03 -15.38
C ASN A 316 29.44 -15.60 -14.92
N VAL A 317 28.41 -15.04 -14.27
CA VAL A 317 28.44 -13.73 -13.64
C VAL A 317 27.90 -13.90 -12.23
N ASP A 318 28.77 -13.75 -11.25
CA ASP A 318 28.39 -13.69 -9.85
C ASP A 318 27.80 -12.31 -9.55
N GLY A 319 26.66 -12.30 -8.87
CA GLY A 319 25.95 -11.09 -8.56
C GLY A 319 25.23 -11.13 -7.22
N THR A 320 24.84 -9.96 -6.75
CA THR A 320 24.00 -9.80 -5.57
C THR A 320 22.82 -8.93 -5.95
N VAL A 321 21.61 -9.32 -5.56
CA VAL A 321 20.41 -8.52 -5.78
C VAL A 321 20.60 -7.12 -5.16
N GLY A 322 20.24 -6.08 -5.91
CA GLY A 322 20.42 -4.68 -5.56
C GLY A 322 21.82 -4.13 -5.82
N LYS A 323 22.73 -4.90 -6.44
CA LYS A 323 24.08 -4.45 -6.82
C LYS A 323 24.33 -4.61 -8.31
N THR A 324 25.24 -3.79 -8.84
CA THR A 324 25.73 -3.87 -10.21
C THR A 324 26.95 -4.79 -10.28
N ALA A 325 26.91 -5.76 -11.18
CA ALA A 325 28.04 -6.55 -11.63
C ALA A 325 28.51 -6.05 -13.00
N GLU A 326 29.81 -6.06 -13.27
CA GLU A 326 30.36 -5.71 -14.58
C GLU A 326 30.51 -6.95 -15.45
N VAL A 327 30.11 -6.85 -16.72
CA VAL A 327 30.21 -7.95 -17.69
C VAL A 327 30.81 -7.42 -18.99
N THR A 328 31.76 -8.16 -19.56
CA THR A 328 32.22 -7.89 -20.93
C THR A 328 31.35 -8.64 -21.93
N ALA A 329 30.61 -7.91 -22.75
CA ALA A 329 29.76 -8.45 -23.81
C ALA A 329 30.30 -8.10 -25.20
N HIS A 330 30.21 -9.05 -26.13
CA HIS A 330 30.49 -8.77 -27.54
C HIS A 330 29.29 -8.09 -28.19
N THR A 331 29.53 -6.92 -28.79
CA THR A 331 28.53 -6.17 -29.56
C THR A 331 28.92 -6.17 -31.04
N ALA A 332 28.03 -5.68 -31.92
CA ALA A 332 28.34 -5.50 -33.33
C ALA A 332 29.54 -4.55 -33.57
N ARG A 333 29.93 -3.74 -32.57
CA ARG A 333 31.06 -2.81 -32.61
C ARG A 333 32.30 -3.33 -31.85
N GLY A 334 32.29 -4.59 -31.41
CA GLY A 334 33.37 -5.20 -30.61
C GLY A 334 33.00 -5.42 -29.14
N PRO A 335 33.94 -5.92 -28.32
CA PRO A 335 33.73 -6.15 -26.89
C PRO A 335 33.54 -4.83 -26.13
N ARG A 336 32.56 -4.79 -25.21
CA ARG A 336 32.25 -3.64 -24.36
C ARG A 336 31.94 -4.11 -22.94
N SER A 337 32.36 -3.32 -21.95
CA SER A 337 31.91 -3.50 -20.55
C SER A 337 30.48 -2.98 -20.42
N MET A 338 29.66 -3.70 -19.67
CA MET A 338 28.28 -3.35 -19.38
C MET A 338 27.98 -3.61 -17.91
N GLY A 339 27.20 -2.70 -17.31
CA GLY A 339 26.68 -2.91 -15.97
C GLY A 339 25.45 -3.81 -16.01
N VAL A 340 25.46 -4.89 -15.26
CA VAL A 340 24.31 -5.77 -15.00
C VAL A 340 23.87 -5.54 -13.56
N GLU A 341 22.80 -4.78 -13.38
CA GLU A 341 22.18 -4.58 -12.07
C GLU A 341 21.11 -5.65 -11.88
N ILE A 342 21.33 -6.58 -10.96
CA ILE A 342 20.30 -7.59 -10.63
C ILE A 342 19.30 -6.93 -9.70
N THR A 343 18.05 -6.79 -10.13
CA THR A 343 17.04 -6.01 -9.42
C THR A 343 16.14 -6.86 -8.55
N ALA A 344 15.87 -8.11 -8.94
CA ALA A 344 15.07 -9.02 -8.13
C ALA A 344 15.37 -10.48 -8.43
N LEU A 345 15.25 -11.32 -7.40
CA LEU A 345 15.19 -12.76 -7.51
C LEU A 345 13.85 -13.24 -6.94
N ARG A 346 13.11 -14.04 -7.70
CA ARG A 346 11.89 -14.70 -7.21
C ARG A 346 12.04 -16.19 -7.36
N PRO A 347 12.22 -16.94 -6.27
CA PRO A 347 12.33 -18.40 -6.35
C PRO A 347 11.05 -19.09 -6.83
N ILE A 348 9.88 -18.46 -6.62
CA ILE A 348 8.57 -19.00 -6.97
C ILE A 348 7.75 -17.88 -7.63
N ASN A 349 7.18 -18.16 -8.80
CA ASN A 349 6.28 -17.25 -9.50
C ASN A 349 5.00 -17.99 -9.85
N VAL A 350 3.84 -17.43 -9.48
CA VAL A 350 2.53 -18.02 -9.77
C VAL A 350 1.78 -17.07 -10.70
N GLU A 351 1.66 -17.47 -11.97
CA GLU A 351 1.14 -16.63 -13.05
C GLU A 351 -0.16 -17.19 -13.64
N ASP A 352 -1.04 -16.30 -14.09
CA ASP A 352 -2.25 -16.65 -14.86
C ASP A 352 -1.93 -16.62 -16.35
N LEU A 353 -1.76 -17.80 -16.96
CA LEU A 353 -1.35 -17.95 -18.36
C LEU A 353 -2.53 -17.99 -19.35
N THR A 354 -3.76 -17.65 -18.94
CA THR A 354 -4.94 -17.69 -19.85
C THR A 354 -4.82 -16.80 -21.09
N ARG A 355 -4.01 -15.73 -21.04
CA ARG A 355 -3.75 -14.83 -22.19
C ARG A 355 -2.44 -15.12 -22.93
N GLY A 356 -1.76 -16.22 -22.61
CA GLY A 356 -0.50 -16.62 -23.23
C GLY A 356 0.75 -15.97 -22.62
N ASP A 357 0.66 -14.75 -22.09
CA ASP A 357 1.77 -14.06 -21.41
C ASP A 357 1.44 -13.80 -19.93
N PRO A 358 2.46 -13.86 -19.03
CA PRO A 358 2.32 -13.47 -17.62
C PRO A 358 1.81 -12.03 -17.47
N LYS A 359 1.00 -11.78 -16.43
CA LYS A 359 0.63 -10.40 -16.07
C LYS A 359 1.81 -9.75 -15.35
N GLY A 360 2.77 -9.24 -16.11
CA GLY A 360 3.92 -8.54 -15.55
C GLY A 360 3.48 -7.41 -14.60
N GLY A 361 3.87 -7.50 -13.34
CA GLY A 361 3.62 -6.46 -12.34
C GLY A 361 3.99 -6.89 -10.93
N ASN A 362 4.75 -6.06 -10.22
CA ASN A 362 5.02 -6.23 -8.80
C ASN A 362 3.76 -5.80 -8.05
N GLN A 363 2.93 -6.75 -7.63
CA GLN A 363 1.85 -6.42 -6.69
C GLN A 363 2.47 -5.95 -5.38
N SER A 364 2.12 -4.74 -4.95
CA SER A 364 2.58 -4.21 -3.67
C SER A 364 2.16 -5.11 -2.51
N PHE A 365 2.90 -5.08 -1.39
CA PHE A 365 2.53 -5.84 -0.19
C PHE A 365 1.07 -5.60 0.24
N ALA A 366 0.59 -4.36 0.13
CA ALA A 366 -0.79 -4.01 0.44
C ALA A 366 -1.81 -4.66 -0.53
N GLU A 367 -1.50 -4.72 -1.83
CA GLU A 367 -2.34 -5.41 -2.83
C GLU A 367 -2.32 -6.93 -2.61
N HIS A 368 -1.16 -7.48 -2.23
CA HIS A 368 -1.02 -8.88 -1.84
C HIS A 368 -1.87 -9.21 -0.62
N VAL A 369 -1.77 -8.44 0.47
CA VAL A 369 -2.60 -8.64 1.67
C VAL A 369 -4.08 -8.46 1.34
N ALA A 370 -4.44 -7.44 0.54
CA ALA A 370 -5.83 -7.20 0.19
C ALA A 370 -6.45 -8.32 -0.68
N SER A 371 -5.65 -8.95 -1.55
CA SER A 371 -6.12 -10.06 -2.38
C SER A 371 -6.44 -11.31 -1.57
N VAL A 372 -5.77 -11.51 -0.43
CA VAL A 372 -5.93 -12.67 0.46
C VAL A 372 -6.87 -12.40 1.64
N SER A 373 -7.03 -11.14 2.06
CA SER A 373 -7.88 -10.75 3.20
C SER A 373 -9.23 -10.16 2.80
N GLY A 374 -9.42 -9.82 1.52
CA GLY A 374 -10.65 -9.19 1.00
C GLY A 374 -11.73 -10.19 0.59
N SER A 375 -12.94 -9.68 0.31
CA SER A 375 -14.08 -10.46 -0.20
C SER A 375 -13.83 -11.12 -1.58
N ALA A 376 -12.71 -10.81 -2.24
CA ALA A 376 -12.24 -11.45 -3.46
C ALA A 376 -11.41 -12.73 -3.23
N ALA A 377 -10.94 -12.99 -2.00
CA ALA A 377 -10.12 -14.16 -1.64
C ALA A 377 -10.82 -15.52 -1.88
N GLY A 378 -12.14 -15.51 -2.10
CA GLY A 378 -12.94 -16.71 -2.37
C GLY A 378 -12.98 -17.17 -3.83
N LYS A 379 -12.46 -16.42 -4.81
CA LYS A 379 -12.45 -16.87 -6.22
C LYS A 379 -11.19 -17.67 -6.51
N LYS A 380 -11.33 -19.00 -6.48
CA LYS A 380 -10.30 -19.95 -6.93
C LYS A 380 -10.01 -19.69 -8.42
N ASN A 381 -8.82 -19.17 -8.74
CA ASN A 381 -8.37 -19.07 -10.12
C ASN A 381 -7.61 -20.36 -10.48
N GLU A 382 -8.28 -21.28 -11.18
CA GLU A 382 -7.72 -22.60 -11.54
C GLU A 382 -6.60 -22.52 -12.59
N ASN A 383 -6.39 -21.35 -13.20
CA ASN A 383 -5.39 -21.14 -14.24
C ASN A 383 -4.05 -20.62 -13.72
N LEU A 384 -3.92 -20.42 -12.40
CA LEU A 384 -2.66 -20.06 -11.77
C LEU A 384 -1.69 -21.25 -11.84
N ARG A 385 -0.52 -21.03 -12.45
CA ARG A 385 0.54 -22.05 -12.53
C ARG A 385 1.83 -21.48 -11.99
N ASN A 386 2.57 -22.33 -11.26
CA ASN A 386 3.94 -22.00 -10.89
C ASN A 386 4.82 -22.08 -12.15
N VAL A 387 5.43 -20.96 -12.53
CA VAL A 387 6.32 -20.84 -13.69
C VAL A 387 7.80 -20.81 -13.29
N GLY A 388 8.10 -21.31 -12.08
CA GLY A 388 9.44 -21.49 -11.56
C GLY A 388 10.13 -20.20 -11.13
N PRO A 389 11.45 -20.25 -10.86
CA PRO A 389 12.22 -19.08 -10.50
C PRO A 389 12.28 -18.07 -11.63
N SER A 390 12.37 -16.79 -11.29
CA SER A 390 12.68 -15.72 -12.24
C SER A 390 13.77 -14.81 -11.70
N VAL A 391 14.57 -14.26 -12.62
CA VAL A 391 15.51 -13.19 -12.33
C VAL A 391 15.13 -11.94 -13.10
N GLU A 392 15.13 -10.81 -12.41
CA GLU A 392 14.99 -9.49 -13.01
C GLU A 392 16.34 -8.78 -12.95
N TYR A 393 16.71 -8.14 -14.05
CA TYR A 393 17.95 -7.37 -14.13
C TYR A 393 17.83 -6.22 -15.11
N LYS A 394 18.68 -5.21 -14.91
CA LYS A 394 18.88 -4.09 -15.83
C LYS A 394 20.24 -4.23 -16.47
N LEU A 395 20.27 -4.16 -17.79
CA LEU A 395 21.51 -3.95 -18.54
C LEU A 395 21.64 -2.45 -18.81
N ILE A 396 22.76 -1.89 -18.37
CA ILE A 396 23.14 -0.51 -18.59
C ILE A 396 24.26 -0.51 -19.63
N ASP A 397 23.99 0.12 -20.77
CA ASP A 397 24.97 0.23 -21.85
C ASP A 397 25.97 1.39 -21.62
N ASP A 398 26.93 1.53 -22.53
CA ASP A 398 27.95 2.57 -22.49
C ASP A 398 27.40 3.99 -22.75
N ALA A 399 26.17 4.11 -23.24
CA ALA A 399 25.44 5.37 -23.36
C ALA A 399 24.62 5.70 -22.10
N GLY A 400 24.59 4.82 -21.11
CA GLY A 400 23.78 4.95 -19.89
C GLY A 400 22.31 4.62 -20.09
N GLN A 401 21.93 4.04 -21.23
CA GLN A 401 20.58 3.54 -21.47
C GLN A 401 20.38 2.22 -20.73
N ALA A 402 19.30 2.14 -19.95
CA ALA A 402 18.95 0.96 -19.18
C ALA A 402 17.76 0.23 -19.83
N HIS A 403 17.91 -1.07 -20.06
CA HIS A 403 16.83 -1.96 -20.47
C HIS A 403 16.57 -2.96 -19.35
N GLU A 404 15.29 -3.20 -19.04
CA GLU A 404 14.90 -4.10 -17.95
C GLU A 404 14.43 -5.44 -18.52
N PHE A 405 14.88 -6.51 -17.87
CA PHE A 405 14.63 -7.88 -18.29
C PHE A 405 14.03 -8.68 -17.16
N GLN A 406 13.13 -9.61 -17.50
CA GLN A 406 12.55 -10.58 -16.58
C GLN A 406 12.55 -11.95 -17.24
N ASN A 407 13.47 -12.82 -16.82
CA ASN A 407 13.63 -14.14 -17.42
C ASN A 407 13.11 -15.20 -16.45
N TYR A 408 12.31 -16.13 -16.97
CA TYR A 408 11.80 -17.29 -16.23
C TYR A 408 12.68 -18.52 -16.48
N MET A 409 12.92 -19.30 -15.43
CA MET A 409 13.88 -20.42 -15.44
C MET A 409 13.23 -21.79 -15.61
N LEU A 410 11.91 -21.83 -15.70
CA LEU A 410 11.16 -23.04 -16.02
C LEU A 410 10.36 -22.82 -17.31
N PRO A 411 10.42 -23.74 -18.28
CA PRO A 411 9.65 -23.58 -19.50
C PRO A 411 8.16 -23.80 -19.21
N VAL A 412 7.32 -23.03 -19.89
CA VAL A 412 5.87 -23.10 -19.81
C VAL A 412 5.29 -23.75 -21.06
N GLN A 413 4.13 -24.40 -20.92
CA GLN A 413 3.42 -24.98 -22.06
C GLN A 413 2.52 -23.93 -22.70
N LEU A 414 2.83 -23.54 -23.94
CA LEU A 414 2.06 -22.59 -24.74
C LEU A 414 1.84 -23.18 -26.14
N ASP A 415 0.59 -23.19 -26.61
CA ASP A 415 0.20 -23.68 -27.94
C ASP A 415 0.74 -25.08 -28.28
N GLY A 416 0.83 -25.95 -27.26
CA GLY A 416 1.33 -27.33 -27.41
C GLY A 416 2.86 -27.47 -27.42
N ALA A 417 3.60 -26.41 -27.15
CA ALA A 417 5.06 -26.40 -27.08
C ALA A 417 5.59 -25.89 -25.74
N SER A 418 6.76 -26.41 -25.35
CA SER A 418 7.47 -25.98 -24.16
C SER A 418 8.42 -24.84 -24.50
N VAL A 419 8.22 -23.67 -23.89
CA VAL A 419 9.00 -22.46 -24.17
C VAL A 419 9.43 -21.74 -22.90
N PHE A 420 10.64 -21.21 -22.91
CA PHE A 420 11.13 -20.24 -21.93
C PHE A 420 10.63 -18.84 -22.28
N LEU A 421 10.28 -18.07 -21.25
CA LEU A 421 9.83 -16.69 -21.40
C LEU A 421 10.95 -15.74 -20.97
N ALA A 422 11.39 -14.91 -21.91
CA ALA A 422 12.39 -13.87 -21.70
C ALA A 422 11.76 -12.49 -21.93
N GLY A 423 11.41 -11.81 -20.85
CA GLY A 423 10.73 -10.53 -20.87
C GLY A 423 11.68 -9.37 -21.06
N VAL A 424 11.28 -8.39 -21.87
CA VAL A 424 11.97 -7.10 -22.02
C VAL A 424 11.00 -5.93 -21.91
N ARG A 425 11.44 -4.84 -21.28
CA ARG A 425 10.81 -3.52 -21.35
C ARG A 425 11.85 -2.40 -21.34
N ASN A 426 11.52 -1.29 -21.98
CA ASN A 426 12.40 -0.11 -22.04
C ASN A 426 12.15 0.87 -20.89
N ASN A 427 10.98 0.80 -20.26
CA ASN A 427 10.63 1.64 -19.13
C ASN A 427 9.70 0.89 -18.17
N ALA A 428 9.71 1.26 -16.89
CA ALA A 428 8.96 0.56 -15.84
C ALA A 428 7.42 0.64 -15.95
N ALA A 429 6.89 1.63 -16.67
CA ALA A 429 5.47 1.81 -16.96
C ALA A 429 5.00 1.00 -18.19
N GLU A 430 5.90 0.49 -19.03
CA GLU A 430 5.55 -0.43 -20.11
C GLU A 430 5.38 -1.87 -19.60
N PRO A 431 4.41 -2.64 -20.14
CA PRO A 431 4.33 -4.06 -19.88
C PRO A 431 5.51 -4.79 -20.53
N PHE A 432 5.97 -5.86 -19.88
CA PHE A 432 6.97 -6.75 -20.47
C PHE A 432 6.45 -7.36 -21.78
N ARG A 433 7.33 -7.39 -22.79
CA ARG A 433 7.14 -8.17 -24.01
C ARG A 433 8.02 -9.41 -23.91
N TYR A 434 7.46 -10.58 -24.20
CA TYR A 434 8.15 -11.84 -23.98
C TYR A 434 8.65 -12.46 -25.29
N LEU A 435 9.96 -12.67 -25.36
CA LEU A 435 10.56 -13.59 -26.32
C LEU A 435 10.30 -15.03 -25.83
N ARG A 436 9.80 -15.88 -26.74
CA ARG A 436 9.46 -17.27 -26.47
C ARG A 436 10.53 -18.18 -27.04
N ILE A 437 11.44 -18.64 -26.20
CA ILE A 437 12.57 -19.49 -26.63
C ILE A 437 12.15 -20.95 -26.49
N PRO A 438 12.15 -21.76 -27.56
CA PRO A 438 11.77 -23.16 -27.45
C PRO A 438 12.75 -23.94 -26.58
N ALA A 439 12.22 -24.73 -25.64
CA ALA A 439 13.03 -25.59 -24.78
C ALA A 439 13.56 -26.80 -25.57
N ASP A 440 14.84 -27.12 -25.40
CA ASP A 440 15.44 -28.35 -25.94
C ASP A 440 15.11 -29.59 -25.10
N ASP A 441 15.61 -30.75 -25.51
CA ASP A 441 15.31 -32.04 -24.87
C ASP A 441 15.76 -32.11 -23.41
N ASP A 442 16.76 -31.31 -23.03
CA ASP A 442 17.26 -31.16 -21.65
C ASP A 442 16.49 -30.09 -20.86
N SER A 443 15.37 -29.59 -21.41
CA SER A 443 14.62 -28.46 -20.86
C SER A 443 15.51 -27.24 -20.65
N SER A 444 16.30 -26.87 -21.66
CA SER A 444 17.23 -25.75 -21.63
C SER A 444 17.07 -24.86 -22.88
N VAL A 445 17.76 -23.72 -22.89
CA VAL A 445 17.84 -22.81 -24.06
C VAL A 445 19.09 -23.06 -24.91
N ALA A 446 19.91 -24.06 -24.56
CA ALA A 446 21.26 -24.20 -25.10
C ALA A 446 21.28 -24.51 -26.59
N GLU A 447 20.42 -25.41 -27.08
CA GLU A 447 20.32 -25.69 -28.53
C GLU A 447 19.90 -24.46 -29.33
N PHE A 448 18.95 -23.68 -28.82
CA PHE A 448 18.54 -22.43 -29.46
C PHE A 448 19.71 -21.43 -29.54
N MET A 449 20.49 -21.29 -28.47
CA MET A 449 21.63 -20.38 -28.42
C MET A 449 22.76 -20.80 -29.36
N ARG A 450 23.03 -22.10 -29.49
CA ARG A 450 24.01 -22.62 -30.45
C ARG A 450 23.51 -22.49 -31.89
N LEU A 451 22.22 -22.70 -32.15
CA LEU A 451 21.63 -22.48 -33.48
C LEU A 451 21.74 -21.01 -33.89
N ARG A 452 21.46 -20.06 -32.96
CA ARG A 452 21.66 -18.61 -33.17
C ARG A 452 23.11 -18.29 -33.54
N ALA A 453 24.08 -18.83 -32.82
CA ALA A 453 25.50 -18.64 -33.11
C ALA A 453 25.89 -19.23 -34.48
N THR A 454 25.38 -20.41 -34.79
CA THR A 454 25.60 -21.10 -36.08
C THR A 454 24.99 -20.30 -37.23
N LEU A 455 23.83 -19.68 -37.03
CA LEU A 455 23.21 -18.78 -38.01
C LEU A 455 24.06 -17.54 -38.27
N ALA A 456 24.79 -17.03 -37.27
CA ALA A 456 25.66 -15.88 -37.44
C ALA A 456 26.95 -16.22 -38.22
N ASP A 457 27.39 -17.48 -38.24
CA ASP A 457 28.57 -17.96 -38.96
C ASP A 457 28.31 -18.09 -40.49
N PRO A 458 28.97 -17.27 -41.34
CA PRO A 458 28.81 -17.35 -42.79
C PRO A 458 29.17 -18.73 -43.38
N ALA A 459 30.20 -19.40 -42.85
CA ALA A 459 30.62 -20.71 -43.34
C ALA A 459 29.58 -21.79 -43.02
N ALA A 460 28.94 -21.71 -41.86
CA ALA A 460 27.84 -22.60 -41.51
C ALA A 460 26.61 -22.40 -42.40
N ARG A 461 26.26 -21.14 -42.72
CA ARG A 461 25.16 -20.83 -43.65
C ARG A 461 25.42 -21.40 -45.05
N GLN A 462 26.66 -21.25 -45.55
CA GLN A 462 27.05 -21.80 -46.85
C GLN A 462 26.98 -23.33 -46.87
N GLU A 463 27.46 -23.99 -45.81
CA GLU A 463 27.39 -25.45 -45.67
C GLU A 463 25.95 -25.95 -45.59
N ALA A 464 25.08 -25.28 -44.82
CA ALA A 464 23.66 -25.61 -44.74
C ALA A 464 22.96 -25.45 -46.11
N ALA A 465 23.26 -24.37 -46.84
CA ALA A 465 22.73 -24.14 -48.18
C ALA A 465 23.18 -25.21 -49.18
N ARG A 466 24.44 -25.66 -49.10
CA ARG A 466 24.98 -26.77 -49.91
C ARG A 466 24.23 -28.08 -49.61
N ARG A 467 24.11 -28.45 -48.32
CA ARG A 467 23.37 -29.67 -47.89
C ARG A 467 21.91 -29.63 -48.33
N PHE A 468 21.27 -28.48 -48.22
CA PHE A 468 19.90 -28.28 -48.69
C PHE A 468 19.77 -28.52 -50.19
N ALA A 469 20.65 -27.94 -51.00
CA ALA A 469 20.65 -28.14 -52.45
C ALA A 469 20.91 -29.59 -52.83
N GLU A 470 21.83 -30.28 -52.15
CA GLU A 470 22.10 -31.71 -52.39
C GLU A 470 20.89 -32.61 -52.14
N ARG A 471 20.09 -32.31 -51.12
CA ARG A 471 18.91 -33.10 -50.75
C ARG A 471 17.67 -32.80 -51.59
N ASN A 472 17.56 -31.59 -52.13
CA ASN A 472 16.34 -31.11 -52.77
C ASN A 472 16.47 -30.91 -54.29
N SER A 473 17.68 -30.95 -54.86
CA SER A 473 17.87 -30.90 -56.31
C SER A 473 17.54 -32.25 -56.97
N PRO A 474 16.80 -32.26 -58.10
CA PRO A 474 16.59 -33.46 -58.89
C PRO A 474 17.90 -34.10 -59.35
N SER A 475 17.94 -35.43 -59.44
CA SER A 475 19.11 -36.17 -59.93
C SER A 475 19.54 -35.68 -61.31
N GLY A 476 20.76 -35.13 -61.42
CA GLY A 476 21.33 -34.62 -62.67
C GLY A 476 21.06 -33.14 -62.98
N ALA A 477 20.31 -32.43 -62.14
CA ALA A 477 20.10 -30.97 -62.27
C ALA A 477 21.28 -30.16 -61.69
N ASP A 478 21.48 -28.95 -62.20
CA ASP A 478 22.43 -28.00 -61.62
C ASP A 478 21.94 -27.56 -60.22
N ARG A 479 22.78 -27.79 -59.21
CA ARG A 479 22.48 -27.52 -57.80
C ARG A 479 22.78 -26.06 -57.42
N GLN A 480 23.58 -25.37 -58.22
CA GLN A 480 24.09 -24.03 -57.92
C GLN A 480 22.99 -22.97 -57.71
N PRO A 481 21.91 -22.94 -58.52
CA PRO A 481 20.84 -21.96 -58.34
C PRO A 481 20.11 -22.14 -57.01
N LEU A 482 19.84 -23.40 -56.62
CA LEU A 482 19.13 -23.71 -55.38
C LEU A 482 19.99 -23.41 -54.15
N GLN A 483 21.29 -23.74 -54.21
CA GLN A 483 22.25 -23.37 -53.17
C GLN A 483 22.34 -21.85 -53.00
N THR A 484 22.49 -21.11 -54.09
CA THR A 484 22.61 -19.64 -54.06
C THR A 484 21.34 -18.99 -53.47
N ALA A 485 20.16 -19.53 -53.82
CA ALA A 485 18.90 -19.07 -53.25
C ALA A 485 18.81 -19.33 -51.74
N ALA A 486 19.19 -20.54 -51.28
CA ALA A 486 19.19 -20.89 -49.87
C ALA A 486 20.18 -20.05 -49.06
N GLU A 487 21.39 -19.84 -49.59
CA GLU A 487 22.43 -19.03 -48.95
C GLU A 487 21.94 -17.58 -48.77
N ARG A 488 21.37 -16.98 -49.83
CA ARG A 488 20.82 -15.62 -49.77
C ARG A 488 19.62 -15.52 -48.83
N ALA A 489 18.78 -16.55 -48.76
CA ALA A 489 17.65 -16.58 -47.84
C ALA A 489 18.13 -16.63 -46.38
N LEU A 490 19.12 -17.49 -46.05
CA LEU A 490 19.72 -17.56 -44.72
C LEU A 490 20.47 -16.27 -44.36
N GLU A 491 21.19 -15.66 -45.29
CA GLU A 491 21.88 -14.39 -45.10
C GLU A 491 20.91 -13.24 -44.81
N THR A 492 19.85 -13.12 -45.62
CA THR A 492 18.81 -12.09 -45.42
C THR A 492 18.14 -12.28 -44.06
N TYR A 493 17.80 -13.52 -43.72
CA TYR A 493 17.20 -13.86 -42.44
C TYR A 493 18.15 -13.60 -41.25
N ALA A 494 19.44 -13.90 -41.37
CA ALA A 494 20.44 -13.64 -40.31
C ALA A 494 20.63 -12.14 -40.02
N SER A 495 20.34 -11.25 -40.97
CA SER A 495 20.52 -9.81 -40.79
C SER A 495 19.37 -9.11 -40.04
N GLY A 496 18.15 -9.67 -40.06
CA GLY A 496 17.01 -9.04 -39.39
C GLY A 496 15.73 -9.88 -39.36
N GLY A 497 15.86 -11.20 -39.36
CA GLY A 497 14.75 -12.15 -39.25
C GLY A 497 13.75 -12.09 -40.41
N LEU A 498 12.49 -12.41 -40.10
CA LEU A 498 11.40 -12.39 -41.07
C LEU A 498 11.06 -10.97 -41.56
N GLN A 499 11.35 -9.94 -40.76
CA GLN A 499 11.14 -8.55 -41.19
C GLN A 499 12.11 -8.15 -42.31
N ALA A 500 13.39 -8.51 -42.22
CA ALA A 500 14.37 -8.29 -43.28
C ALA A 500 13.99 -9.04 -44.56
N VAL A 501 13.50 -10.28 -44.43
CA VAL A 501 13.00 -11.07 -45.57
C VAL A 501 11.80 -10.41 -46.22
N ALA A 502 10.83 -9.93 -45.43
CA ALA A 502 9.66 -9.22 -45.95
C ALA A 502 10.06 -7.94 -46.70
N ALA A 503 10.97 -7.14 -46.12
CA ALA A 503 11.49 -5.93 -46.77
C ALA A 503 12.23 -6.23 -48.07
N PHE A 504 13.06 -7.29 -48.09
CA PHE A 504 13.74 -7.75 -49.29
C PHE A 504 12.75 -8.15 -50.39
N LEU A 505 11.69 -8.89 -50.06
CA LEU A 505 10.70 -9.31 -51.04
C LEU A 505 9.89 -8.13 -51.59
N GLN A 506 9.49 -7.20 -50.74
CA GLN A 506 8.79 -5.97 -51.14
C GLN A 506 9.63 -5.11 -52.10
N ALA A 507 10.94 -5.04 -51.89
CA ALA A 507 11.83 -4.26 -52.73
C ALA A 507 12.14 -4.92 -54.08
N ASN A 508 12.10 -6.26 -54.16
CA ASN A 508 12.60 -7.01 -55.31
C ASN A 508 11.54 -7.83 -56.06
N THR A 509 10.28 -7.86 -55.60
CA THR A 509 9.20 -8.67 -56.19
C THR A 509 8.00 -7.79 -56.56
N PRO A 510 7.41 -7.93 -57.76
CA PRO A 510 6.16 -7.26 -58.11
C PRO A 510 5.02 -7.59 -57.14
N ALA A 511 4.15 -6.61 -56.86
CA ALA A 511 3.06 -6.77 -55.88
C ALA A 511 2.13 -7.96 -56.16
N ALA A 512 1.91 -8.31 -57.43
CA ALA A 512 1.06 -9.43 -57.83
C ALA A 512 1.66 -10.83 -57.52
N ASP A 513 2.98 -10.91 -57.35
CA ASP A 513 3.72 -12.15 -57.10
C ASP A 513 4.19 -12.28 -55.65
N LEU A 514 4.03 -11.22 -54.84
CA LEU A 514 4.63 -11.10 -53.52
C LEU A 514 4.20 -12.20 -52.54
N GLU A 515 2.92 -12.57 -52.51
CA GLU A 515 2.40 -13.63 -51.64
C GLU A 515 3.00 -15.00 -52.00
N ARG A 516 3.04 -15.33 -53.30
CA ARG A 516 3.65 -16.58 -53.80
C ARG A 516 5.16 -16.62 -53.53
N ALA A 517 5.86 -15.50 -53.75
CA ALA A 517 7.28 -15.40 -53.48
C ALA A 517 7.58 -15.55 -51.98
N ALA A 518 6.79 -14.93 -51.11
CA ALA A 518 6.90 -15.06 -49.67
C ALA A 518 6.73 -16.50 -49.20
N ASP A 519 5.71 -17.21 -49.69
CA ASP A 519 5.45 -18.61 -49.35
C ASP A 519 6.61 -19.54 -49.77
N VAL A 520 7.18 -19.31 -50.97
CA VAL A 520 8.37 -20.04 -51.44
C VAL A 520 9.59 -19.75 -50.55
N VAL A 521 9.84 -18.48 -50.23
CA VAL A 521 11.01 -18.08 -49.43
C VAL A 521 10.89 -18.55 -47.98
N ILE A 522 9.71 -18.52 -47.38
CA ILE A 522 9.48 -19.04 -46.02
C ILE A 522 9.76 -20.55 -45.97
N ARG A 523 9.26 -21.31 -46.96
CA ARG A 523 9.58 -22.76 -47.06
C ARG A 523 11.08 -23.00 -47.25
N LEU A 524 11.73 -22.21 -48.10
CA LEU A 524 13.17 -22.28 -48.33
C LEU A 524 13.97 -22.00 -47.05
N ILE A 525 13.61 -20.96 -46.29
CA ILE A 525 14.23 -20.62 -45.00
C ILE A 525 14.02 -21.77 -44.02
N GLY A 526 12.79 -22.28 -43.88
CA GLY A 526 12.50 -23.38 -42.96
C GLY A 526 13.32 -24.63 -43.26
N ALA A 527 13.41 -25.02 -44.54
CA ALA A 527 14.19 -26.19 -44.94
C ALA A 527 15.70 -25.97 -44.79
N SER A 528 16.21 -24.79 -45.16
CA SER A 528 17.64 -24.46 -45.02
C SER A 528 18.04 -24.31 -43.55
N MET A 529 17.14 -23.82 -42.68
CA MET A 529 17.35 -23.75 -41.24
C MET A 529 17.41 -25.15 -40.60
N ASN A 530 16.65 -26.13 -41.11
CA ASN A 530 16.76 -27.51 -40.65
C ASN A 530 18.14 -28.11 -40.97
N GLU A 531 18.71 -27.82 -42.15
CA GLU A 531 20.08 -28.21 -42.46
C GLU A 531 21.10 -27.48 -41.58
N LEU A 532 20.86 -26.20 -41.27
CA LEU A 532 21.70 -25.44 -40.36
C LEU A 532 21.66 -26.01 -38.93
N ARG A 533 20.49 -26.43 -38.44
CA ARG A 533 20.34 -27.15 -37.17
C ARG A 533 21.08 -28.48 -37.20
N ALA A 534 21.06 -29.21 -38.33
CA ALA A 534 21.84 -30.43 -38.46
C ALA A 534 23.36 -30.17 -38.37
N VAL A 535 23.85 -29.09 -39.00
CA VAL A 535 25.25 -28.64 -38.89
C VAL A 535 25.61 -28.27 -37.45
N GLU A 536 24.73 -27.54 -36.76
CA GLU A 536 24.91 -27.17 -35.35
C GLU A 536 25.02 -28.41 -34.46
N ARG A 537 24.07 -29.35 -34.58
CA ARG A 537 24.04 -30.57 -33.76
C ARG A 537 25.27 -31.45 -34.01
N GLU A 538 25.73 -31.56 -35.25
CA GLU A 538 26.97 -32.25 -35.60
C GLU A 538 28.19 -31.59 -34.93
N ARG A 539 28.31 -30.27 -34.99
CA ARG A 539 29.37 -29.51 -34.30
C ARG A 539 29.32 -29.67 -32.78
N ALA A 540 28.13 -29.81 -32.21
CA ALA A 540 27.90 -30.01 -30.78
C ALA A 540 28.01 -31.48 -30.33
N GLY A 541 28.21 -32.43 -31.24
CA GLY A 541 28.26 -33.88 -30.91
C GLY A 541 26.91 -34.46 -30.48
N LEU A 542 25.81 -33.85 -30.88
CA LEU A 542 24.44 -34.26 -30.55
C LEU A 542 23.87 -35.25 -31.59
N PRO A 543 22.92 -36.12 -31.20
CA PRO A 543 22.30 -37.05 -32.13
C PRO A 543 21.54 -36.31 -33.24
N PRO A 544 21.44 -36.89 -34.45
CA PRO A 544 20.68 -36.28 -35.54
C PRO A 544 19.20 -36.12 -35.18
N VAL A 545 18.55 -35.13 -35.81
CA VAL A 545 17.12 -34.87 -35.59
C VAL A 545 16.30 -36.08 -36.06
N PRO A 546 15.37 -36.61 -35.25
CA PRO A 546 14.48 -37.70 -35.66
C PRO A 546 13.66 -37.32 -36.90
N THR A 547 13.54 -38.25 -37.85
CA THR A 547 12.84 -38.04 -39.13
C THR A 547 11.46 -38.69 -39.18
N GLU A 548 11.16 -39.62 -38.29
CA GLU A 548 9.87 -40.34 -38.23
C GLU A 548 9.34 -40.43 -36.80
N GLY A 549 8.02 -40.62 -36.68
CA GLY A 549 7.33 -40.80 -35.41
C GLY A 549 7.06 -39.51 -34.63
N PRO A 550 6.52 -39.63 -33.40
CA PRO A 550 6.13 -38.47 -32.58
C PRO A 550 7.29 -37.54 -32.20
N GLU A 551 8.52 -38.05 -32.18
CA GLU A 551 9.73 -37.27 -31.96
C GLU A 551 10.04 -36.32 -33.12
N ALA A 552 9.83 -36.76 -34.36
CA ALA A 552 10.02 -35.92 -35.54
C ALA A 552 9.02 -34.76 -35.57
N GLU A 553 7.76 -34.99 -35.17
CA GLU A 553 6.74 -33.94 -35.06
C GLU A 553 7.12 -32.88 -34.01
N ARG A 554 7.59 -33.32 -32.83
CA ARG A 554 8.10 -32.42 -31.79
C ARG A 554 9.31 -31.62 -32.28
N ALA A 555 10.25 -32.27 -32.95
CA ALA A 555 11.43 -31.61 -33.49
C ALA A 555 11.08 -30.59 -34.58
N ALA A 556 10.10 -30.89 -35.45
CA ALA A 556 9.61 -29.97 -36.46
C ALA A 556 8.86 -28.78 -35.85
N LEU A 557 8.09 -28.99 -34.78
CA LEU A 557 7.47 -27.91 -34.00
C LEU A 557 8.54 -27.01 -33.37
N TRP A 558 9.56 -27.61 -32.73
CA TRP A 558 10.69 -26.88 -32.16
C TRP A 558 11.40 -26.03 -33.22
N SER A 559 11.71 -26.58 -34.40
CA SER A 559 12.37 -25.84 -35.48
C SER A 559 11.54 -24.63 -35.96
N ARG A 560 10.22 -24.79 -36.09
CA ARG A 560 9.33 -23.68 -36.47
C ARG A 560 9.33 -22.57 -35.42
N LEU A 561 9.28 -22.93 -34.14
CA LEU A 561 9.35 -21.97 -33.03
C LEU A 561 10.72 -21.31 -32.94
N ALA A 562 11.80 -22.04 -33.20
CA ALA A 562 13.16 -21.49 -33.22
C ALA A 562 13.30 -20.43 -34.32
N VAL A 563 12.73 -20.66 -35.52
CA VAL A 563 12.69 -19.65 -36.60
C VAL A 563 11.84 -18.43 -36.23
N ALA A 564 10.74 -18.60 -35.50
CA ALA A 564 9.99 -17.44 -35.01
C ALA A 564 10.81 -16.66 -33.97
N ALA A 565 11.34 -17.35 -32.96
CA ALA A 565 12.10 -16.78 -31.86
C ALA A 565 13.41 -16.11 -32.31
N LEU A 566 14.12 -16.68 -33.29
CA LEU A 566 15.32 -16.08 -33.88
C LEU A 566 15.00 -14.77 -34.62
N SER A 567 13.80 -14.65 -35.20
CA SER A 567 13.32 -13.40 -35.80
C SER A 567 12.99 -12.36 -34.72
N ASP A 568 12.35 -12.80 -33.63
CA ASP A 568 11.93 -11.94 -32.53
C ASP A 568 13.08 -11.50 -31.61
N LEU A 569 14.27 -12.13 -31.70
CA LEU A 569 15.48 -11.67 -31.01
C LEU A 569 15.82 -10.19 -31.31
N THR A 570 15.43 -9.67 -32.47
CA THR A 570 15.58 -8.24 -32.81
C THR A 570 14.84 -7.31 -31.84
N VAL A 571 13.81 -7.80 -31.16
CA VAL A 571 13.03 -7.07 -30.15
C VAL A 571 13.68 -7.16 -28.76
N TYR A 572 14.66 -8.06 -28.56
CA TYR A 572 15.42 -8.21 -27.33
C TYR A 572 16.79 -7.51 -27.50
N PRO A 573 16.93 -6.21 -27.15
CA PRO A 573 18.06 -5.37 -27.53
C PRO A 573 19.27 -5.59 -26.61
N ALA A 574 19.57 -6.83 -26.25
CA ALA A 574 20.69 -7.17 -25.39
C ALA A 574 21.75 -7.95 -26.17
N PRO A 575 23.05 -7.68 -25.95
CA PRO A 575 24.12 -8.48 -26.54
C PRO A 575 24.32 -9.83 -25.85
N VAL A 576 23.69 -10.05 -24.70
CA VAL A 576 23.79 -11.26 -23.88
C VAL A 576 22.41 -11.60 -23.30
N PHE A 577 22.06 -12.88 -23.30
CA PHE A 577 20.94 -13.43 -22.55
C PHE A 577 21.44 -14.04 -21.25
N PHE A 578 20.81 -13.71 -20.12
CA PHE A 578 21.14 -14.32 -18.82
C PHE A 578 20.07 -15.33 -18.39
N SER A 579 20.53 -16.51 -17.97
CA SER A 579 19.76 -17.49 -17.20
C SER A 579 20.33 -17.63 -15.79
N LEU A 580 19.52 -18.07 -14.84
CA LEU A 580 19.96 -18.36 -13.48
C LEU A 580 20.59 -19.75 -13.43
N ALA A 581 21.86 -19.84 -13.06
CA ALA A 581 22.56 -21.10 -12.86
C ALA A 581 22.45 -21.60 -11.41
N ASP A 582 22.60 -20.69 -10.44
CA ASP A 582 22.52 -20.99 -9.02
C ASP A 582 22.11 -19.73 -8.22
N PHE A 583 21.61 -19.90 -7.00
CA PHE A 583 21.33 -18.80 -6.09
C PHE A 583 21.31 -19.21 -4.62
N ASN A 584 21.64 -18.26 -3.75
CA ASN A 584 21.36 -18.32 -2.32
C ASN A 584 20.37 -17.20 -1.97
N HIS A 585 19.14 -17.59 -1.67
CA HIS A 585 18.05 -16.65 -1.39
C HIS A 585 18.10 -16.21 0.08
N VAL A 586 18.16 -14.89 0.28
CA VAL A 586 18.12 -14.24 1.60
C VAL A 586 16.95 -13.29 1.59
N GLN A 587 16.00 -13.46 2.52
CA GLN A 587 14.88 -12.52 2.64
C GLN A 587 15.21 -11.37 3.59
N ALA A 588 14.50 -10.26 3.46
CA ALA A 588 14.49 -9.19 4.43
C ALA A 588 13.06 -8.85 4.83
N SER A 589 12.89 -8.48 6.10
CA SER A 589 11.65 -7.91 6.60
C SER A 589 11.77 -6.41 6.68
N VAL A 590 10.76 -5.71 6.15
CA VAL A 590 10.62 -4.27 6.30
C VAL A 590 9.60 -4.02 7.39
N PHE A 591 10.07 -3.47 8.51
CA PHE A 591 9.25 -3.12 9.65
C PHE A 591 8.97 -1.63 9.70
N GLN A 592 7.73 -1.28 10.07
CA GLN A 592 7.41 0.08 10.49
C GLN A 592 7.52 0.16 12.01
N VAL A 593 8.46 0.97 12.50
CA VAL A 593 8.67 1.23 13.93
C VAL A 593 8.03 2.57 14.27
N SER A 594 7.23 2.61 15.34
CA SER A 594 6.57 3.84 15.76
C SER A 594 6.48 4.00 17.26
N ARG A 595 6.47 5.25 17.70
CA ARG A 595 6.12 5.64 19.07
C ARG A 595 4.93 6.58 19.01
N THR A 596 3.81 6.18 19.59
CA THR A 596 2.52 6.90 19.50
C THR A 596 1.96 7.19 20.91
N PRO A 597 2.46 8.23 21.60
CA PRO A 597 2.03 8.56 22.96
C PRO A 597 0.58 9.07 23.04
N GLY A 598 0.00 9.53 21.93
CA GLY A 598 -1.34 10.08 21.83
C GLY A 598 -2.46 9.04 21.90
N LYS A 599 -2.16 7.75 21.71
CA LYS A 599 -3.17 6.67 21.69
C LYS A 599 -4.13 6.71 22.89
N ASN A 600 -3.59 6.75 24.11
CA ASN A 600 -4.41 6.76 25.33
C ASN A 600 -5.21 8.06 25.47
N THR A 601 -4.62 9.18 25.05
CA THR A 601 -5.27 10.49 25.01
C THR A 601 -6.49 10.45 24.08
N VAL A 602 -6.34 9.88 22.88
CA VAL A 602 -7.45 9.72 21.92
C VAL A 602 -8.56 8.85 22.52
N TYR A 603 -8.24 7.70 23.14
CA TYR A 603 -9.25 6.85 23.76
C TYR A 603 -10.02 7.54 24.89
N LEU A 604 -9.33 8.31 25.75
CA LEU A 604 -9.98 9.11 26.77
C LEU A 604 -10.92 10.15 26.14
N GLY A 605 -10.46 10.82 25.08
CA GLY A 605 -11.28 11.78 24.34
C GLY A 605 -12.52 11.13 23.72
N SER A 606 -12.37 9.96 23.08
CA SER A 606 -13.50 9.19 22.53
C SER A 606 -14.51 8.79 23.59
N LEU A 607 -14.06 8.33 24.77
CA LEU A 607 -14.95 8.03 25.89
C LEU A 607 -15.73 9.27 26.34
N LEU A 608 -15.06 10.41 26.50
CA LEU A 608 -15.70 11.68 26.86
C LEU A 608 -16.69 12.15 25.79
N LEU A 609 -16.41 11.90 24.50
CA LEU A 609 -17.32 12.22 23.41
C LEU A 609 -18.63 11.42 23.55
N VAL A 610 -18.52 10.10 23.77
CA VAL A 610 -19.67 9.21 23.97
C VAL A 610 -20.49 9.66 25.17
N LEU A 611 -19.85 9.91 26.32
CA LEU A 611 -20.52 10.40 27.52
C LEU A 611 -21.17 11.78 27.31
N GLY A 612 -20.50 12.66 26.56
CA GLY A 612 -20.97 13.99 26.24
C GLY A 612 -22.23 13.98 25.38
N VAL A 613 -22.20 13.24 24.28
CA VAL A 613 -23.34 13.04 23.37
C VAL A 613 -24.50 12.37 24.13
N PHE A 614 -24.22 11.29 24.86
CA PHE A 614 -25.25 10.60 25.66
C PHE A 614 -25.94 11.55 26.65
N SER A 615 -25.16 12.33 27.39
CA SER A 615 -25.70 13.30 28.35
C SER A 615 -26.54 14.39 27.69
N MET A 616 -26.15 14.87 26.50
CA MET A 616 -26.90 15.88 25.77
C MET A 616 -28.24 15.39 25.21
N PHE A 617 -28.29 14.15 24.69
CA PHE A 617 -29.46 13.61 24.00
C PHE A 617 -30.44 12.93 24.96
N TYR A 618 -29.94 12.18 25.95
CA TYR A 618 -30.78 11.33 26.81
C TYR A 618 -31.10 11.96 28.16
N ILE A 619 -30.20 12.75 28.75
CA ILE A 619 -30.48 13.43 30.01
C ILE A 619 -31.20 14.75 29.71
N ARG A 620 -32.34 15.00 30.35
CA ARG A 620 -33.14 16.20 30.08
C ARG A 620 -33.19 17.11 31.30
N ASP A 621 -32.78 18.36 31.13
CA ASP A 621 -32.84 19.38 32.19
C ASP A 621 -34.30 19.80 32.43
N ARG A 622 -34.77 19.64 33.67
CA ARG A 622 -36.10 20.04 34.13
C ARG A 622 -35.97 20.91 35.35
N ARG A 623 -36.73 22.01 35.38
CA ARG A 623 -36.88 22.84 36.58
C ARG A 623 -38.35 23.06 36.88
N VAL A 624 -38.69 22.97 38.15
CA VAL A 624 -40.02 23.19 38.69
C VAL A 624 -39.91 24.21 39.80
N TRP A 625 -40.79 25.18 39.81
CA TRP A 625 -40.97 26.12 40.92
C TRP A 625 -42.40 26.01 41.40
N ILE A 626 -42.58 25.86 42.70
CA ILE A 626 -43.89 25.86 43.35
C ILE A 626 -43.89 26.95 44.41
N TRP A 627 -44.78 27.91 44.27
CA TRP A 627 -44.99 28.98 45.23
C TRP A 627 -46.27 28.72 46.02
N ILE A 628 -46.16 28.67 47.34
CA ILE A 628 -47.24 28.34 48.28
C ILE A 628 -47.53 29.56 49.14
N LYS A 629 -48.77 30.05 49.15
CA LYS A 629 -49.20 31.21 49.95
C LYS A 629 -50.36 30.86 50.87
N PRO A 630 -50.50 31.53 52.02
CA PRO A 630 -51.71 31.41 52.82
C PRO A 630 -52.93 31.94 52.03
N GLN A 631 -54.06 31.24 52.14
CA GLN A 631 -55.35 31.62 51.54
C GLN A 631 -56.48 31.25 52.52
N GLU A 632 -57.64 31.90 52.42
CA GLU A 632 -58.80 31.56 53.27
C GLU A 632 -59.16 30.08 53.10
N GLY A 633 -59.12 29.31 54.20
CA GLY A 633 -59.43 27.88 54.20
C GLY A 633 -58.27 26.93 53.84
N GLY A 634 -57.03 27.42 53.72
CA GLY A 634 -55.85 26.57 53.48
C GLY A 634 -54.66 27.29 52.86
N SER A 635 -54.11 26.74 51.77
CA SER A 635 -52.99 27.32 51.04
C SER A 635 -53.19 27.32 49.52
N GLY A 636 -52.81 28.44 48.88
CA GLY A 636 -52.80 28.60 47.43
C GLY A 636 -51.46 28.17 46.84
N ILE A 637 -51.49 27.37 45.78
CA ILE A 637 -50.33 26.77 45.10
C ILE A 637 -50.24 27.29 43.66
N LEU A 638 -49.12 27.91 43.32
CA LEU A 638 -48.78 28.32 41.95
C LEU A 638 -47.51 27.60 41.53
N ALA A 639 -47.62 26.65 40.60
CA ALA A 639 -46.49 25.90 40.09
C ALA A 639 -46.21 26.18 38.61
N ALA A 640 -44.94 26.23 38.24
CA ALA A 640 -44.49 26.31 36.85
C ALA A 640 -43.36 25.33 36.59
N MET A 641 -43.36 24.73 35.39
CA MET A 641 -42.30 23.84 34.92
C MET A 641 -41.63 24.43 33.69
N THR A 642 -40.31 24.28 33.58
CA THR A 642 -39.57 24.66 32.38
C THR A 642 -38.53 23.61 31.98
N SER A 643 -38.20 23.64 30.70
CA SER A 643 -37.18 22.82 30.05
C SER A 643 -36.50 23.66 28.97
N GLN A 644 -35.23 23.37 28.68
CA GLN A 644 -34.50 24.04 27.59
C GLN A 644 -35.07 23.71 26.21
N LYS A 645 -35.66 22.52 26.03
CA LYS A 645 -36.38 22.10 24.82
C LYS A 645 -37.81 21.68 25.19
N ARG A 646 -38.81 22.26 24.52
CA ARG A 646 -40.25 21.93 24.71
C ARG A 646 -40.65 20.82 23.76
N THR A 647 -40.30 19.58 24.11
CA THR A 647 -40.62 18.37 23.33
C THR A 647 -41.99 17.82 23.71
N LEU A 648 -42.57 16.92 22.90
CA LEU A 648 -43.84 16.25 23.20
C LEU A 648 -43.81 15.57 24.59
N ASP A 649 -42.74 14.83 24.89
CA ASP A 649 -42.55 14.19 26.19
C ASP A 649 -42.52 15.18 27.36
N PHE A 650 -42.04 16.41 27.16
CA PHE A 650 -42.08 17.45 28.19
C PHE A 650 -43.51 17.87 28.50
N ASN A 651 -44.37 17.97 27.48
CA ASN A 651 -45.78 18.28 27.68
C ASN A 651 -46.48 17.15 28.45
N GLN A 652 -46.23 15.88 28.09
CA GLN A 652 -46.77 14.72 28.81
C GLN A 652 -46.29 14.66 30.26
N GLU A 653 -45.01 14.96 30.52
CA GLU A 653 -44.44 15.03 31.87
C GLU A 653 -45.07 16.17 32.69
N PHE A 654 -45.31 17.32 32.06
CA PHE A 654 -46.03 18.42 32.69
C PHE A 654 -47.48 18.06 33.00
N ASP A 655 -48.18 17.37 32.11
CA ASP A 655 -49.56 16.93 32.36
C ASP A 655 -49.63 15.94 33.52
N ARG A 656 -48.68 15.00 33.62
CA ARG A 656 -48.56 14.11 34.78
C ARG A 656 -48.28 14.89 36.07
N PHE A 657 -47.39 15.87 36.02
CA PHE A 657 -47.11 16.75 37.15
C PHE A 657 -48.35 17.56 37.58
N LYS A 658 -49.07 18.13 36.61
CA LYS A 658 -50.33 18.86 36.82
C LYS A 658 -51.39 17.96 37.46
N GLN A 659 -51.58 16.75 36.94
CA GLN A 659 -52.51 15.78 37.51
C GLN A 659 -52.11 15.38 38.94
N ALA A 660 -50.82 15.18 39.21
CA ALA A 660 -50.33 14.85 40.55
C ALA A 660 -50.58 15.99 41.56
N LEU A 661 -50.43 17.25 41.13
CA LEU A 661 -50.76 18.42 41.94
C LEU A 661 -52.27 18.55 42.19
N LEU A 662 -53.10 18.36 41.16
CA LEU A 662 -54.56 18.47 41.29
C LEU A 662 -55.16 17.37 42.17
N ARG A 663 -54.53 16.19 42.24
CA ARG A 663 -54.97 15.09 43.13
C ARG A 663 -54.80 15.39 44.61
N GLN A 664 -53.94 16.34 44.99
CA GLN A 664 -53.83 16.79 46.39
C GLN A 664 -55.02 17.65 46.85
N LYS A 665 -55.89 18.10 45.93
CA LYS A 665 -57.14 18.81 46.27
C LYS A 665 -58.21 17.89 46.86
N GLY A 666 -58.07 16.56 46.73
CA GLY A 666 -59.09 15.57 47.06
C GLY A 666 -58.69 14.50 48.07
N SER A 667 -57.62 14.70 48.84
CA SER A 667 -57.22 13.81 49.95
C SER A 667 -57.28 14.51 51.29
#